data_AF-A0A1B2EVM5-F1
#
_entry.id   AF-A0A1B2EVM5-F1
#
_cell.length_a   1.000
_cell.length_b   1.000
_cell.length_c   1.000
_cell.angle_alpha   90.00
_cell.angle_beta   90.00
_cell.angle_gamma   90.00
#
_symmetry.space_group_name_H-M   'P 1'
#
loop_
_entity.id
_entity.type
_entity.pdbx_description
1 polymer ?
#
loop_
_entity_poly.entity_id
_entity_poly.type
_entity_poly.pdbx_seq_one_letter_code
_entity_poly.pdbx_strand_id
1 'polypeptide(L)'
;MRCRKNFIDLTPIERERLADALNDAFSRGVISNLASEHDDHFNHGIHWGPAFLPWHRHFLLRLEWELRQFDDRVSLPYWDWTRSDSRDIDVEPWKSFFGGRNNSGGRFDHWDYARRSHDNGVVLPGLNNVLQELAAGTFSAFRAIECGSHGPGHNWVGESMAGGRSPDDPLFYLHHGNIDRLWAIWQLNHPAPAFEQYSTATGGGCDRVAEAAVDLNSPMMGGATPASMLDHVALGYVYPPDDLLLAAAQAQGNATFISGDPLTVVLETPQVTFNDVPEGDTTHRAALFRITGCGTLMFDAAITAGPFVLADPSPYSFPGSDFPTDQFRIWVQYTGQAPGTLDQGTMRVVAHNAFGDEVWRDDNVPIVANSVRRPRASVTMVLDESGSMLANAGNNRMRLEVLQFAATTFIDQLYDDNGVAMVAFSDGAQTVRDLEVAGALPSLVRNDLRLKISQHGPPDAYPHTCIGAGIQQATNLIGASPISGDFDVNAIIVFTDGIEDRSPRIADVQHLISDRIYAVGVADAANVQNDILRAIADNSGGFMLVTGALAQDDEFLLEKFFIQILAGVLNRDIVRDPEGSVGFGEIARVPFLITRSDIEFDAVALTRAPQFLAIALQAPDGTLISVSQLPAGSYRPGSTSRTLRVTLPILLDGKEHWEGEWHLLLALMGRGDAAKLTHIPSAISVPGQAPRLPFHALFHARSNLNMRATMSQSGVAPGSTLYLRATLTEYGRPLATHPVVNATLTLPDQSTALLSLHETNVGVFEASVMATQNGAHLFHLVAEGFASRGQRFTREQLLSAVIGRAPQPGDSRPGDGGDGLKDFLCCLLSEHVLTDRFARSAERLGIDIEHLRRCAKQLCADEPQPPIIR
;
A
#
# COMPACT_ATOMS: atom_id res chain seq x y z
N MET A 1 -7.47 25.35 -9.14
CA MET A 1 -7.68 26.77 -9.49
C MET A 1 -6.32 27.41 -9.72
N ARG A 2 -6.15 28.27 -10.73
CA ARG A 2 -4.85 28.90 -11.06
C ARG A 2 -4.59 30.11 -10.18
N CYS A 3 -3.35 30.30 -9.75
CA CYS A 3 -2.95 31.49 -9.00
C CYS A 3 -2.03 32.38 -9.83
N ARG A 4 -2.50 33.58 -10.16
CA ARG A 4 -1.69 34.59 -10.84
C ARG A 4 -1.00 35.45 -9.80
N LYS A 5 0.29 35.19 -9.55
CA LYS A 5 1.10 35.92 -8.56
C LYS A 5 1.79 37.14 -9.19
N ASN A 6 2.23 38.08 -8.36
CA ASN A 6 3.15 39.10 -8.81
C ASN A 6 4.46 38.43 -9.24
N PHE A 7 5.08 38.92 -10.31
CA PHE A 7 6.31 38.34 -10.84
C PHE A 7 7.45 38.29 -9.80
N ILE A 8 7.54 39.31 -8.94
CA ILE A 8 8.60 39.37 -7.92
C ILE A 8 8.46 38.25 -6.87
N ASP A 9 7.22 37.80 -6.62
CA ASP A 9 6.86 36.78 -5.63
C ASP A 9 6.93 35.35 -6.20
N LEU A 10 7.21 35.19 -7.49
CA LEU A 10 7.46 33.87 -8.07
C LEU A 10 8.75 33.27 -7.52
N THR A 11 8.71 31.98 -7.23
CA THR A 11 9.90 31.18 -6.94
C THR A 11 10.81 31.06 -8.17
N PRO A 12 12.10 30.73 -8.02
CA PRO A 12 12.99 30.47 -9.16
C PRO A 12 12.45 29.40 -10.11
N ILE A 13 11.82 28.34 -9.59
CA ILE A 13 11.25 27.24 -10.37
C ILE A 13 10.01 27.70 -11.15
N GLU A 14 9.13 28.49 -10.53
CA GLU A 14 7.96 29.06 -11.23
C GLU A 14 8.39 29.98 -12.37
N ARG A 15 9.44 30.81 -12.14
CA ARG A 15 10.03 31.63 -13.21
C ARG A 15 10.58 30.76 -14.33
N GLU A 16 11.37 29.74 -14.02
CA GLU A 16 11.94 28.84 -15.05
C GLU A 16 10.85 28.19 -15.91
N ARG A 17 9.81 27.61 -15.30
CA ARG A 17 8.67 27.03 -16.03
C ARG A 17 7.96 28.05 -16.91
N LEU A 18 7.76 29.27 -16.42
CA LEU A 18 7.14 30.34 -17.19
C LEU A 18 7.98 30.72 -18.41
N ALA A 19 9.30 30.88 -18.24
CA ALA A 19 10.21 31.21 -19.33
C ALA A 19 10.21 30.12 -20.41
N ASP A 20 10.26 28.85 -20.00
CA ASP A 20 10.28 27.72 -20.93
C ASP A 20 8.96 27.61 -21.69
N ALA A 21 7.82 27.76 -21.02
CA ALA A 21 6.51 27.75 -21.66
C ALA A 21 6.31 28.93 -22.64
N LEU A 22 6.76 30.13 -22.29
CA LEU A 22 6.70 31.30 -23.17
C LEU A 22 7.57 31.10 -24.41
N ASN A 23 8.79 30.58 -24.25
CA ASN A 23 9.70 30.28 -25.36
C ASN A 23 9.15 29.16 -26.27
N ASP A 24 8.49 28.14 -25.71
CA ASP A 24 7.75 27.16 -26.50
C ASP A 24 6.65 27.83 -27.34
N ALA A 25 5.79 28.64 -26.71
CA ALA A 25 4.73 29.36 -27.41
C ALA A 25 5.26 30.30 -28.51
N PHE A 26 6.38 30.97 -28.25
CA PHE A 26 7.09 31.78 -29.26
C PHE A 26 7.57 30.93 -30.44
N SER A 27 8.22 29.79 -30.18
CA SER A 27 8.72 28.90 -31.22
C SER A 27 7.61 28.31 -32.11
N ARG A 28 6.40 28.15 -31.55
CA ARG A 28 5.18 27.72 -32.28
C ARG A 28 4.48 28.85 -33.03
N GLY A 29 4.97 30.09 -32.93
CA GLY A 29 4.37 31.26 -33.57
C GLY A 29 3.14 31.83 -32.85
N VAL A 30 2.80 31.33 -31.66
CA VAL A 30 1.63 31.79 -30.88
C VAL A 30 1.77 33.28 -30.53
N ILE A 31 2.95 33.69 -30.05
CA ILE A 31 3.23 35.07 -29.65
C ILE A 31 3.05 36.04 -30.83
N SER A 32 3.65 35.73 -31.99
CA SER A 32 3.57 36.59 -33.18
C SER A 32 2.14 36.70 -33.73
N ASN A 33 1.36 35.61 -33.67
CA ASN A 33 -0.06 35.62 -34.05
C ASN A 33 -0.89 36.50 -33.12
N LEU A 34 -0.69 36.38 -31.81
CA LEU A 34 -1.36 37.21 -30.80
C LEU A 34 -0.98 38.69 -30.95
N ALA A 35 0.30 38.99 -31.19
CA ALA A 35 0.76 40.35 -31.45
C ALA A 35 0.14 40.95 -32.71
N SER A 36 -0.02 40.16 -33.77
CA SER A 36 -0.64 40.61 -35.01
C SER A 36 -2.14 40.82 -34.87
N GLU A 37 -2.86 39.94 -34.16
CA GLU A 37 -4.28 40.13 -33.83
C GLU A 37 -4.51 41.43 -33.04
N HIS A 38 -3.64 41.70 -32.06
CA HIS A 38 -3.71 42.92 -31.27
C HIS A 38 -3.43 44.17 -32.12
N ASP A 39 -2.44 44.14 -33.01
CA ASP A 39 -2.11 45.26 -33.91
C ASP A 39 -3.24 45.55 -34.91
N ASP A 40 -3.74 44.51 -35.57
CA ASP A 40 -4.84 44.58 -36.55
C ASP A 40 -6.13 45.15 -35.96
N HIS A 41 -6.34 44.97 -34.65
CA HIS A 41 -7.55 45.41 -33.96
C HIS A 41 -7.34 46.57 -33.00
N PHE A 42 -6.12 47.13 -32.92
CA PHE A 42 -5.73 48.15 -31.95
C PHE A 42 -6.69 49.35 -31.93
N ASN A 43 -7.12 49.82 -33.12
CA ASN A 43 -8.07 50.94 -33.27
C ASN A 43 -9.51 50.50 -33.58
N HIS A 44 -9.82 49.20 -33.44
CA HIS A 44 -11.07 48.58 -33.90
C HIS A 44 -11.87 47.91 -32.77
N GLY A 45 -11.76 48.42 -31.55
CA GLY A 45 -12.65 48.05 -30.44
C GLY A 45 -12.03 47.26 -29.30
N ILE A 46 -10.77 46.83 -29.41
CA ILE A 46 -10.06 46.24 -28.28
C ILE A 46 -9.48 47.32 -27.34
N HIS A 47 -9.43 48.58 -27.79
CA HIS A 47 -9.07 49.77 -27.04
C HIS A 47 -10.09 50.90 -27.24
N TRP A 48 -10.01 51.92 -26.39
CA TRP A 48 -10.76 53.17 -26.43
C TRP A 48 -12.28 52.98 -26.38
N GLY A 49 -12.72 51.87 -25.79
CA GLY A 49 -14.12 51.48 -25.70
C GLY A 49 -14.39 50.37 -24.68
N PRO A 50 -15.67 50.01 -24.48
CA PRO A 50 -16.12 49.12 -23.40
C PRO A 50 -15.46 47.74 -23.37
N ALA A 51 -15.11 47.19 -24.54
CA ALA A 51 -14.54 45.85 -24.63
C ALA A 51 -13.07 45.74 -24.19
N PHE A 52 -12.40 46.86 -23.87
CA PHE A 52 -10.99 46.87 -23.45
C PHE A 52 -10.66 45.84 -22.36
N LEU A 53 -11.33 45.92 -21.21
CA LEU A 53 -11.08 45.02 -20.09
C LEU A 53 -11.41 43.55 -20.40
N PRO A 54 -12.64 43.19 -20.85
CA PRO A 54 -12.98 41.79 -21.12
C PRO A 54 -12.19 41.19 -22.29
N TRP A 55 -11.85 41.97 -23.32
CA TRP A 55 -11.06 41.47 -24.44
C TRP A 55 -9.64 41.12 -24.02
N HIS A 56 -8.98 41.99 -23.23
CA HIS A 56 -7.64 41.69 -22.73
C HIS A 56 -7.64 40.53 -21.72
N ARG A 57 -8.69 40.38 -20.89
CA ARG A 57 -8.87 39.17 -20.06
C ARG A 57 -8.93 37.90 -20.92
N HIS A 58 -9.75 37.91 -21.98
CA HIS A 58 -9.83 36.80 -22.94
C HIS A 58 -8.50 36.54 -23.65
N PHE A 59 -7.78 37.60 -24.03
CA PHE A 59 -6.46 37.53 -24.65
C PHE A 59 -5.43 36.82 -23.75
N LEU A 60 -5.37 37.19 -22.47
CA LEU A 60 -4.50 36.54 -21.48
C LEU A 60 -4.89 35.07 -21.26
N LEU A 61 -6.19 34.76 -21.20
CA LEU A 61 -6.67 33.39 -21.04
C LEU A 61 -6.27 32.49 -22.22
N ARG A 62 -6.31 33.01 -23.46
CA ARG A 62 -5.85 32.29 -24.64
C ARG A 62 -4.36 31.98 -24.58
N LEU A 63 -3.53 32.96 -24.19
CA LEU A 63 -2.11 32.68 -23.98
C LEU A 63 -1.89 31.67 -22.84
N GLU A 64 -2.50 31.88 -21.69
CA GLU A 64 -2.33 30.98 -20.54
C GLU A 64 -2.74 29.54 -20.87
N TRP A 65 -3.78 29.36 -21.69
CA TRP A 65 -4.16 28.05 -22.21
C TRP A 65 -3.06 27.40 -23.05
N GLU A 66 -2.42 28.17 -23.94
CA GLU A 66 -1.31 27.72 -24.78
C GLU A 66 -0.06 27.37 -23.97
N LEU A 67 0.27 28.17 -22.95
CA LEU A 67 1.40 27.89 -22.04
C LEU A 67 1.17 26.60 -21.25
N ARG A 68 -0.09 26.33 -20.86
CA ARG A 68 -0.46 25.13 -20.12
C ARG A 68 -0.46 23.86 -20.95
N GLN A 69 -0.43 23.96 -22.29
CA GLN A 69 -0.19 22.79 -23.14
C GLN A 69 1.25 22.27 -23.00
N PHE A 70 2.19 23.14 -22.60
CA PHE A 70 3.57 22.78 -22.30
C PHE A 70 3.74 22.28 -20.86
N ASP A 71 3.22 23.03 -19.89
CA ASP A 71 3.25 22.67 -18.48
C ASP A 71 1.97 23.16 -17.78
N ASP A 72 1.13 22.23 -17.34
CA ASP A 72 -0.19 22.49 -16.74
C ASP A 72 -0.13 23.24 -15.40
N ARG A 73 1.07 23.37 -14.81
CA ARG A 73 1.33 24.12 -13.58
C ARG A 73 1.57 25.61 -13.84
N VAL A 74 1.79 26.02 -15.09
CA VAL A 74 2.02 27.42 -15.44
C VAL A 74 0.74 28.24 -15.24
N SER A 75 0.91 29.41 -14.63
CA SER A 75 -0.10 30.47 -14.52
C SER A 75 0.57 31.79 -14.89
N LEU A 76 -0.15 32.69 -15.57
CA LEU A 76 0.40 33.99 -15.95
C LEU A 76 0.61 34.87 -14.71
N PRO A 77 1.81 35.43 -14.47
CA PRO A 77 1.99 36.42 -13.41
C PRO A 77 1.50 37.81 -13.84
N TYR A 78 1.51 38.74 -12.90
CA TYR A 78 1.30 40.16 -13.16
C TYR A 78 2.51 41.01 -12.77
N TRP A 79 2.64 42.18 -13.39
CA TRP A 79 3.64 43.19 -13.04
C TRP A 79 3.00 44.31 -12.23
N ASP A 80 3.21 44.29 -10.92
CA ASP A 80 2.74 45.35 -10.03
C ASP A 80 3.71 46.52 -9.97
N TRP A 81 3.60 47.40 -10.96
CA TRP A 81 4.37 48.63 -11.03
C TRP A 81 4.08 49.63 -9.90
N THR A 82 3.12 49.39 -8.99
CA THR A 82 2.94 50.25 -7.80
C THR A 82 4.01 50.01 -6.74
N ARG A 83 4.63 48.82 -6.74
CA ARG A 83 5.64 48.42 -5.77
C ARG A 83 7.03 48.92 -6.11
N SER A 84 7.77 49.40 -5.12
CA SER A 84 9.13 49.88 -5.32
C SER A 84 10.10 48.79 -5.81
N ASP A 85 9.94 47.55 -5.32
CA ASP A 85 10.77 46.39 -5.68
C ASP A 85 10.43 45.77 -7.04
N SER A 86 9.36 46.26 -7.69
CA SER A 86 8.88 45.76 -8.98
C SER A 86 8.98 46.81 -10.10
N ARG A 87 9.52 48.01 -9.83
CA ARG A 87 9.56 49.13 -10.80
C ARG A 87 10.83 49.19 -11.63
N ASP A 88 11.91 48.56 -11.18
CA ASP A 88 13.18 48.56 -11.89
C ASP A 88 13.36 47.24 -12.63
N ILE A 89 13.26 47.28 -13.97
CA ILE A 89 13.41 46.09 -14.81
C ILE A 89 14.87 45.77 -15.13
N ASP A 90 15.81 46.65 -14.77
CA ASP A 90 17.25 46.47 -14.98
C ASP A 90 17.96 45.78 -13.80
N VAL A 91 17.23 45.44 -12.74
CA VAL A 91 17.74 44.70 -11.57
C VAL A 91 17.19 43.28 -11.50
N GLU A 92 17.86 42.42 -10.74
CA GLU A 92 17.37 41.05 -10.51
C GLU A 92 16.07 41.03 -9.71
N PRO A 93 15.11 40.12 -10.01
CA PRO A 93 15.18 39.06 -11.03
C PRO A 93 14.73 39.50 -12.44
N TRP A 94 14.29 40.74 -12.63
CA TRP A 94 13.80 41.23 -13.93
C TRP A 94 14.88 41.20 -15.01
N LYS A 95 16.13 41.53 -14.64
CA LYS A 95 17.24 41.60 -15.58
C LYS A 95 17.57 40.24 -16.20
N SER A 96 17.83 39.21 -15.38
CA SER A 96 18.14 37.87 -15.89
C SER A 96 16.94 37.17 -16.54
N PHE A 97 15.70 37.60 -16.23
CA PHE A 97 14.51 37.03 -16.81
C PHE A 97 14.13 37.67 -18.14
N PHE A 98 13.94 38.99 -18.16
CA PHE A 98 13.43 39.76 -19.29
C PHE A 98 14.52 40.49 -20.08
N GLY A 99 15.79 40.45 -19.66
CA GLY A 99 16.89 41.15 -20.32
C GLY A 99 16.98 42.64 -20.02
N GLY A 100 16.17 43.19 -19.12
CA GLY A 100 16.13 44.63 -18.79
C GLY A 100 15.74 45.53 -19.97
N ARG A 101 16.08 46.83 -19.89
CA ARG A 101 15.77 47.83 -20.92
C ARG A 101 16.52 47.64 -22.23
N ASN A 102 17.67 46.97 -22.21
CA ASN A 102 18.48 46.73 -23.40
C ASN A 102 18.22 45.36 -24.05
N ASN A 103 17.24 44.59 -23.55
CA ASN A 103 16.88 43.25 -24.05
C ASN A 103 18.12 42.33 -24.20
N SER A 104 18.95 42.26 -23.16
CA SER A 104 20.17 41.44 -23.18
C SER A 104 20.42 40.73 -21.85
N GLY A 105 20.84 39.48 -21.92
CA GLY A 105 21.12 38.62 -20.77
C GLY A 105 19.87 38.01 -20.14
N GLY A 106 18.73 38.06 -20.83
CA GLY A 106 17.45 37.52 -20.42
C GLY A 106 17.13 36.15 -21.04
N ARG A 107 15.99 35.59 -20.66
CA ARG A 107 15.46 34.33 -21.22
C ARG A 107 14.81 34.49 -22.59
N PHE A 108 14.61 35.73 -23.05
CA PHE A 108 13.89 36.08 -24.28
C PHE A 108 14.75 36.88 -25.28
N ASP A 109 16.08 36.87 -25.13
CA ASP A 109 17.02 37.62 -25.99
C ASP A 109 16.92 37.29 -27.49
N HIS A 110 16.32 36.14 -27.84
CA HIS A 110 16.11 35.69 -29.22
C HIS A 110 14.76 36.13 -29.81
N TRP A 111 13.91 36.80 -29.03
CA TRP A 111 12.66 37.38 -29.51
C TRP A 111 12.91 38.75 -30.15
N ASP A 112 12.13 39.07 -31.17
CA ASP A 112 12.25 40.33 -31.91
C ASP A 112 11.40 41.44 -31.26
N TYR A 113 11.92 42.05 -30.19
CA TYR A 113 11.31 43.21 -29.54
C TYR A 113 12.36 44.21 -29.02
N ALA A 114 11.94 45.46 -28.85
CA ALA A 114 12.77 46.54 -28.32
C ALA A 114 12.08 47.24 -27.14
N ARG A 115 12.88 47.70 -26.18
CA ARG A 115 12.48 48.59 -25.09
C ARG A 115 13.31 49.86 -25.11
N ARG A 116 12.81 50.92 -24.49
CA ARG A 116 13.53 52.18 -24.45
C ARG A 116 14.72 52.10 -23.48
N SER A 117 15.89 52.48 -23.98
CA SER A 117 17.16 52.38 -23.25
C SER A 117 17.40 53.43 -22.16
N HIS A 118 16.58 54.49 -22.08
CA HIS A 118 16.74 55.59 -21.13
C HIS A 118 15.38 56.08 -20.61
N ASP A 119 15.38 56.76 -19.46
CA ASP A 119 14.20 57.43 -18.92
C ASP A 119 13.64 58.46 -19.93
N ASN A 120 12.32 58.43 -20.12
CA ASN A 120 11.58 59.32 -21.00
C ASN A 120 10.68 60.32 -20.24
N GLY A 121 10.81 60.39 -18.90
CA GLY A 121 10.02 61.26 -18.04
C GLY A 121 8.59 60.77 -17.79
N VAL A 122 8.20 59.60 -18.33
CA VAL A 122 6.93 58.95 -17.96
C VAL A 122 7.09 58.39 -16.55
N VAL A 123 6.09 58.61 -15.70
CA VAL A 123 6.11 58.10 -14.32
C VAL A 123 5.14 56.92 -14.23
N LEU A 124 5.65 55.75 -13.82
CA LEU A 124 4.78 54.61 -13.52
C LEU A 124 3.78 54.98 -12.42
N PRO A 125 2.51 54.56 -12.51
CA PRO A 125 1.51 54.98 -11.55
C PRO A 125 1.82 54.44 -10.14
N GLY A 126 1.35 55.13 -9.10
CA GLY A 126 1.54 54.73 -7.70
C GLY A 126 0.24 54.25 -7.05
N LEU A 127 0.33 53.81 -5.80
CA LEU A 127 -0.83 53.34 -5.01
C LEU A 127 -2.00 54.33 -4.99
N ASN A 128 -1.72 55.64 -4.86
CA ASN A 128 -2.77 56.66 -4.85
C ASN A 128 -3.51 56.76 -6.19
N ASN A 129 -2.82 56.58 -7.32
CA ASN A 129 -3.45 56.59 -8.64
C ASN A 129 -4.41 55.39 -8.76
N VAL A 130 -3.93 54.21 -8.39
CA VAL A 130 -4.71 52.97 -8.43
C VAL A 130 -5.91 53.02 -7.49
N LEU A 131 -5.74 53.48 -6.25
CA LEU A 131 -6.85 53.60 -5.30
C LEU A 131 -7.93 54.57 -5.78
N GLN A 132 -7.54 55.65 -6.46
CA GLN A 132 -8.50 56.58 -7.06
C GLN A 132 -9.30 55.92 -8.19
N GLU A 133 -8.65 55.13 -9.04
CA GLU A 133 -9.31 54.38 -10.12
C GLU A 133 -10.25 53.31 -9.55
N LEU A 134 -9.81 52.56 -8.53
CA LEU A 134 -10.61 51.53 -7.87
C LEU A 134 -11.83 52.09 -7.11
N ALA A 135 -11.81 53.37 -6.72
CA ALA A 135 -12.95 54.04 -6.10
C ALA A 135 -14.04 54.47 -7.09
N ALA A 136 -13.86 54.23 -8.40
CA ALA A 136 -14.84 54.58 -9.42
C ALA A 136 -16.16 53.82 -9.23
N GLY A 137 -17.26 54.52 -9.01
CA GLY A 137 -18.57 53.90 -8.73
C GLY A 137 -19.31 53.30 -9.93
N THR A 138 -18.76 53.39 -11.15
CA THR A 138 -19.34 52.80 -12.37
C THR A 138 -18.26 52.15 -13.22
N PHE A 139 -18.63 51.11 -13.99
CA PHE A 139 -17.70 50.47 -14.93
C PHE A 139 -17.10 51.46 -15.92
N SER A 140 -17.91 52.36 -16.49
CA SER A 140 -17.44 53.37 -17.45
C SER A 140 -16.39 54.31 -16.86
N ALA A 141 -16.53 54.69 -15.58
CA ALA A 141 -15.54 55.49 -14.88
C ALA A 141 -14.28 54.68 -14.53
N PHE A 142 -14.42 53.43 -14.09
CA PHE A 142 -13.28 52.55 -13.80
C PHE A 142 -12.44 52.26 -15.04
N ARG A 143 -13.09 51.94 -16.17
CA ARG A 143 -12.45 51.63 -17.45
C ARG A 143 -11.53 52.76 -17.96
N ALA A 144 -11.71 53.99 -17.48
CA ALA A 144 -10.77 55.09 -17.74
C ALA A 144 -9.33 54.77 -17.28
N ILE A 145 -9.12 53.71 -16.49
CA ILE A 145 -7.81 53.09 -16.22
C ILE A 145 -6.98 52.83 -17.48
N GLU A 146 -7.62 52.63 -18.64
CA GLU A 146 -6.97 52.50 -19.95
C GLU A 146 -6.11 53.72 -20.30
N CYS A 147 -6.63 54.93 -20.03
CA CYS A 147 -5.93 56.21 -20.19
C CYS A 147 -5.18 56.63 -18.92
N GLY A 148 -5.63 56.11 -17.78
CA GLY A 148 -4.96 56.22 -16.49
C GLY A 148 -3.82 55.22 -16.41
N SER A 149 -3.79 54.37 -15.39
CA SER A 149 -2.66 53.52 -15.05
C SER A 149 -2.10 52.60 -16.17
N HIS A 150 -2.92 52.14 -17.10
CA HIS A 150 -2.48 51.30 -18.23
C HIS A 150 -1.54 52.05 -19.18
N GLY A 151 -1.93 53.25 -19.64
CA GLY A 151 -1.18 54.03 -20.62
C GLY A 151 0.29 54.32 -20.23
N PRO A 152 0.58 54.84 -19.02
CA PRO A 152 1.93 55.01 -18.52
C PRO A 152 2.72 53.70 -18.41
N GLY A 153 2.08 52.55 -18.14
CA GLY A 153 2.77 51.26 -18.12
C GLY A 153 3.40 50.91 -19.48
N HIS A 154 2.63 51.06 -20.56
CA HIS A 154 3.14 50.90 -21.93
C HIS A 154 4.20 51.95 -22.27
N ASN A 155 3.90 53.23 -22.02
CA ASN A 155 4.76 54.34 -22.42
C ASN A 155 6.08 54.42 -21.63
N TRP A 156 6.12 53.93 -20.40
CA TRP A 156 7.33 53.88 -19.58
C TRP A 156 8.36 52.88 -20.11
N VAL A 157 7.88 51.74 -20.63
CA VAL A 157 8.72 50.74 -21.28
C VAL A 157 9.13 51.22 -22.67
N GLY A 158 8.17 51.75 -23.44
CA GLY A 158 8.40 52.36 -24.76
C GLY A 158 8.69 51.35 -25.87
N GLU A 159 9.00 51.87 -27.07
CA GLU A 159 9.32 51.09 -28.28
C GLU A 159 8.22 50.05 -28.60
N SER A 160 8.51 48.75 -28.64
CA SER A 160 7.52 47.71 -28.94
C SER A 160 6.30 47.81 -28.02
N MET A 161 6.53 48.03 -26.72
CA MET A 161 5.45 48.17 -25.73
C MET A 161 4.56 49.40 -25.95
N ALA A 162 4.97 50.41 -26.70
CA ALA A 162 4.13 51.60 -26.94
C ALA A 162 3.22 51.48 -28.17
N GLY A 163 3.34 50.40 -28.95
CA GLY A 163 2.61 50.20 -30.22
C GLY A 163 1.54 49.12 -30.17
N GLY A 164 0.86 48.93 -31.31
CA GLY A 164 -0.11 47.85 -31.49
C GLY A 164 0.52 46.45 -31.56
N ARG A 165 1.82 46.34 -31.82
CA ARG A 165 2.57 45.09 -31.70
C ARG A 165 3.16 44.84 -30.29
N SER A 166 2.66 45.53 -29.27
CA SER A 166 3.17 45.39 -27.89
C SER A 166 3.22 43.96 -27.33
N PRO A 167 2.36 42.99 -27.73
CA PRO A 167 2.52 41.60 -27.29
C PRO A 167 3.77 40.87 -27.78
N ASP A 168 4.55 41.44 -28.71
CA ASP A 168 5.88 40.93 -29.08
C ASP A 168 6.87 41.03 -27.88
N ASP A 169 6.62 41.93 -26.91
CA ASP A 169 7.36 41.99 -25.65
C ASP A 169 6.66 41.14 -24.57
N PRO A 170 7.33 40.14 -23.96
CA PRO A 170 6.71 39.30 -22.93
C PRO A 170 6.25 40.08 -21.68
N LEU A 171 6.75 41.30 -21.46
CA LEU A 171 6.30 42.17 -20.37
C LEU A 171 4.84 42.65 -20.56
N PHE A 172 4.33 42.63 -21.80
CA PHE A 172 2.93 42.93 -22.12
C PHE A 172 1.96 42.09 -21.29
N TYR A 173 2.20 40.78 -21.25
CA TYR A 173 1.28 39.83 -20.59
C TYR A 173 1.23 40.05 -19.09
N LEU A 174 2.35 40.46 -18.48
CA LEU A 174 2.41 40.82 -17.07
C LEU A 174 1.75 42.17 -16.79
N HIS A 175 1.95 43.16 -17.68
CA HIS A 175 1.30 44.46 -17.58
C HIS A 175 -0.22 44.31 -17.61
N HIS A 176 -0.75 43.65 -18.64
CA HIS A 176 -2.19 43.37 -18.74
C HIS A 176 -2.67 42.40 -17.65
N GLY A 177 -1.81 41.51 -17.14
CA GLY A 177 -2.10 40.71 -15.96
C GLY A 177 -2.40 41.56 -14.72
N ASN A 178 -1.74 42.71 -14.57
CA ASN A 178 -2.02 43.65 -13.48
C ASN A 178 -3.27 44.49 -13.77
N ILE A 179 -3.52 44.89 -15.02
CA ILE A 179 -4.78 45.56 -15.38
C ILE A 179 -5.99 44.64 -15.13
N ASP A 180 -5.87 43.37 -15.49
CA ASP A 180 -6.89 42.35 -15.23
C ASP A 180 -7.12 42.13 -13.73
N ARG A 181 -6.02 42.09 -12.96
CA ARG A 181 -6.06 42.05 -11.49
C ARG A 181 -6.82 43.23 -10.90
N LEU A 182 -6.50 44.45 -11.33
CA LEU A 182 -7.16 45.66 -10.83
C LEU A 182 -8.65 45.68 -11.20
N TRP A 183 -9.02 45.14 -12.36
CA TRP A 183 -10.43 44.94 -12.69
C TRP A 183 -11.09 43.94 -11.74
N ALA A 184 -10.48 42.77 -11.50
CA ALA A 184 -11.01 41.80 -10.54
C ALA A 184 -11.19 42.42 -9.13
N ILE A 185 -10.23 43.21 -8.65
CA ILE A 185 -10.32 43.94 -7.38
C ILE A 185 -11.48 44.95 -7.40
N TRP A 186 -11.65 45.70 -8.50
CA TRP A 186 -12.79 46.62 -8.63
C TRP A 186 -14.13 45.87 -8.55
N GLN A 187 -14.25 44.72 -9.22
CA GLN A 187 -15.45 43.88 -9.21
C GLN A 187 -15.77 43.35 -7.79
N LEU A 188 -14.75 42.93 -7.04
CA LEU A 188 -14.91 42.46 -5.65
C LEU A 188 -15.42 43.57 -4.71
N ASN A 189 -15.01 44.81 -4.93
CA ASN A 189 -15.47 45.97 -4.14
C ASN A 189 -16.78 46.58 -4.65
N HIS A 190 -17.26 46.17 -5.83
CA HIS A 190 -18.50 46.63 -6.44
C HIS A 190 -19.32 45.42 -6.91
N PRO A 191 -19.85 44.57 -6.02
CA PRO A 191 -20.46 43.30 -6.43
C PRO A 191 -21.79 43.48 -7.18
N ALA A 192 -22.05 42.59 -8.15
CA ALA A 192 -23.35 42.47 -8.81
C ALA A 192 -24.44 41.93 -7.84
N PRO A 193 -25.74 42.23 -8.07
CA PRO A 193 -26.28 43.11 -9.11
C PRO A 193 -26.32 44.59 -8.69
N ALA A 194 -25.82 44.94 -7.50
CA ALA A 194 -25.86 46.31 -6.98
C ALA A 194 -25.06 47.28 -7.86
N PHE A 195 -24.00 46.79 -8.51
CA PHE A 195 -23.21 47.53 -9.47
C PHE A 195 -23.16 46.83 -10.83
N GLU A 196 -23.33 47.61 -11.89
CA GLU A 196 -23.17 47.15 -13.26
C GLU A 196 -21.69 46.84 -13.55
N GLN A 197 -21.38 45.56 -13.78
CA GLN A 197 -20.00 45.08 -13.99
C GLN A 197 -19.44 45.37 -15.38
N TYR A 198 -20.32 45.75 -16.32
CA TYR A 198 -19.99 46.05 -17.70
C TYR A 198 -21.06 46.95 -18.29
N SER A 199 -20.63 48.03 -18.95
CA SER A 199 -21.54 49.00 -19.54
C SER A 199 -20.98 49.51 -20.86
N THR A 200 -21.85 49.66 -21.87
CA THR A 200 -21.49 50.32 -23.13
C THR A 200 -21.58 51.84 -23.04
N ALA A 201 -21.98 52.38 -21.88
CA ALA A 201 -22.06 53.80 -21.65
C ALA A 201 -20.68 54.48 -21.77
N THR A 202 -20.62 55.51 -22.62
CA THR A 202 -19.44 56.36 -22.73
C THR A 202 -19.33 57.28 -21.52
N GLY A 203 -18.13 57.39 -20.95
CA GLY A 203 -17.87 58.16 -19.73
C GLY A 203 -16.40 58.08 -19.33
N GLY A 204 -15.88 59.14 -18.71
CA GLY A 204 -14.49 59.17 -18.19
C GLY A 204 -13.42 59.72 -19.13
N GLY A 205 -13.77 60.24 -20.32
CA GLY A 205 -12.84 60.98 -21.20
C GLY A 205 -11.82 60.13 -21.97
N CYS A 206 -11.89 58.80 -21.85
CA CYS A 206 -11.00 57.85 -22.53
C CYS A 206 -11.60 57.24 -23.82
N ASP A 207 -12.88 57.46 -24.09
CA ASP A 207 -13.55 56.94 -25.30
C ASP A 207 -13.13 57.72 -26.55
N ARG A 208 -12.67 57.02 -27.59
CA ARG A 208 -12.30 57.64 -28.88
C ARG A 208 -13.05 57.08 -30.09
N VAL A 209 -13.70 55.92 -29.95
CA VAL A 209 -14.34 55.23 -31.08
C VAL A 209 -15.76 54.80 -30.71
N ALA A 210 -16.76 55.57 -31.13
CA ALA A 210 -18.18 55.26 -30.87
C ALA A 210 -18.69 54.02 -31.64
N GLU A 211 -17.99 53.60 -32.71
CA GLU A 211 -18.39 52.53 -33.62
C GLU A 211 -18.02 51.10 -33.14
N ALA A 212 -17.40 50.96 -31.96
CA ALA A 212 -16.82 49.70 -31.50
C ALA A 212 -17.38 49.20 -30.14
N ALA A 213 -18.52 49.71 -29.69
CA ALA A 213 -19.17 49.21 -28.49
C ALA A 213 -19.74 47.79 -28.73
N VAL A 214 -19.26 46.81 -27.96
CA VAL A 214 -19.75 45.43 -27.99
C VAL A 214 -20.77 45.26 -26.89
N ASP A 215 -22.00 44.82 -27.19
CA ASP A 215 -22.99 44.56 -26.15
C ASP A 215 -22.56 43.38 -25.27
N LEU A 216 -23.08 43.34 -24.03
CA LEU A 216 -22.72 42.36 -23.00
C LEU A 216 -22.71 40.89 -23.46
N ASN A 217 -23.64 40.50 -24.33
CA ASN A 217 -23.78 39.13 -24.85
C ASN A 217 -23.34 38.98 -26.32
N SER A 218 -22.83 40.05 -26.93
CA SER A 218 -22.33 40.02 -28.30
C SER A 218 -20.88 39.52 -28.31
N PRO A 219 -20.47 38.75 -29.33
CA PRO A 219 -19.11 38.26 -29.42
C PRO A 219 -18.15 39.42 -29.65
N MET A 220 -17.11 39.49 -28.82
CA MET A 220 -15.92 40.30 -29.07
C MET A 220 -15.06 39.63 -30.15
N MET A 221 -14.06 40.37 -30.64
CA MET A 221 -13.00 39.79 -31.47
C MET A 221 -12.35 38.61 -30.71
N GLY A 222 -12.18 37.47 -31.37
CA GLY A 222 -11.71 36.23 -30.73
C GLY A 222 -12.81 35.37 -30.09
N GLY A 223 -14.09 35.74 -30.21
CA GLY A 223 -15.25 34.86 -30.00
C GLY A 223 -15.86 34.80 -28.60
N ALA A 224 -15.19 35.32 -27.57
CA ALA A 224 -15.78 35.45 -26.22
C ALA A 224 -16.75 36.62 -26.13
N THR A 225 -17.70 36.59 -25.20
CA THR A 225 -18.58 37.73 -24.90
C THR A 225 -18.10 38.45 -23.63
N PRO A 226 -18.38 39.76 -23.46
CA PRO A 226 -18.10 40.42 -22.19
C PRO A 226 -18.71 39.70 -20.98
N ALA A 227 -19.93 39.17 -21.12
CA ALA A 227 -20.61 38.37 -20.09
C ALA A 227 -19.80 37.15 -19.65
N SER A 228 -19.20 36.43 -20.61
CA SER A 228 -18.38 35.24 -20.30
C SER A 228 -17.10 35.57 -19.54
N MET A 229 -16.66 36.83 -19.54
CA MET A 229 -15.40 37.29 -18.94
C MET A 229 -15.59 37.98 -17.58
N LEU A 230 -16.82 38.13 -17.09
CA LEU A 230 -17.08 38.87 -15.85
C LEU A 230 -16.59 38.13 -14.59
N ASP A 231 -16.65 36.81 -14.57
CA ASP A 231 -16.28 36.01 -13.39
C ASP A 231 -14.95 35.29 -13.63
N HIS A 232 -13.84 35.88 -13.18
CA HIS A 232 -12.51 35.30 -13.36
C HIS A 232 -12.32 34.00 -12.56
N VAL A 233 -13.03 33.84 -11.43
CA VAL A 233 -13.00 32.62 -10.61
C VAL A 233 -13.67 31.47 -11.36
N ALA A 234 -14.82 31.72 -12.01
CA ALA A 234 -15.47 30.75 -12.90
C ALA A 234 -14.62 30.42 -14.13
N LEU A 235 -13.81 31.38 -14.59
CA LEU A 235 -12.79 31.15 -15.61
C LEU A 235 -11.59 30.34 -15.08
N GLY A 236 -11.52 30.03 -13.79
CA GLY A 236 -10.59 29.08 -13.20
C GLY A 236 -9.25 29.68 -12.75
N TYR A 237 -9.18 30.98 -12.48
CA TYR A 237 -8.00 31.63 -11.90
C TYR A 237 -8.36 32.66 -10.84
N VAL A 238 -7.40 32.97 -9.97
CA VAL A 238 -7.51 33.94 -8.86
C VAL A 238 -6.22 34.75 -8.72
N TYR A 239 -6.34 35.91 -8.08
CA TYR A 239 -5.26 36.78 -7.65
C TYR A 239 -5.11 36.76 -6.13
N PRO A 240 -3.88 36.65 -5.59
CA PRO A 240 -3.68 36.74 -4.16
C PRO A 240 -4.02 38.16 -3.65
N PRO A 241 -4.41 38.30 -2.37
CA PRO A 241 -4.50 39.60 -1.70
C PRO A 241 -3.20 40.40 -1.85
N ASP A 242 -3.31 41.71 -2.04
CA ASP A 242 -2.18 42.65 -2.08
C ASP A 242 -2.12 43.48 -0.82
N ASP A 243 -1.05 43.26 -0.07
CA ASP A 243 -0.73 43.84 1.22
C ASP A 243 -0.54 45.36 1.16
N LEU A 244 0.18 45.86 0.17
CA LEU A 244 0.48 47.29 0.06
C LEU A 244 -0.77 48.06 -0.35
N LEU A 245 -1.55 47.51 -1.28
CA LEU A 245 -2.80 48.11 -1.70
C LEU A 245 -3.83 48.11 -0.58
N LEU A 246 -3.95 47.01 0.17
CA LEU A 246 -4.84 46.90 1.32
C LEU A 246 -4.48 47.91 2.41
N ALA A 247 -3.20 47.95 2.81
CA ALA A 247 -2.73 48.88 3.84
C ALA A 247 -2.95 50.35 3.43
N ALA A 248 -2.71 50.67 2.16
CA ALA A 248 -2.95 52.02 1.63
C ALA A 248 -4.45 52.38 1.60
N ALA A 249 -5.32 51.45 1.24
CA ALA A 249 -6.78 51.65 1.27
C ALA A 249 -7.30 51.86 2.71
N GLN A 250 -6.83 51.05 3.65
CA GLN A 250 -7.17 51.16 5.07
C GLN A 250 -6.69 52.49 5.67
N ALA A 251 -5.47 52.93 5.31
CA ALA A 251 -4.95 54.23 5.72
C ALA A 251 -5.77 55.41 5.17
N GLN A 252 -6.47 55.22 4.04
CA GLN A 252 -7.43 56.18 3.48
C GLN A 252 -8.85 56.03 4.05
N GLY A 253 -9.05 55.18 5.06
CA GLY A 253 -10.32 55.00 5.77
C GLY A 253 -11.24 53.92 5.20
N ASN A 254 -10.80 53.12 4.22
CA ASN A 254 -11.60 52.02 3.68
C ASN A 254 -11.26 50.69 4.39
N ALA A 255 -11.85 50.48 5.57
CA ALA A 255 -11.58 49.31 6.41
C ALA A 255 -12.09 47.98 5.80
N THR A 256 -13.03 48.03 4.87
CA THR A 256 -13.66 46.85 4.24
C THR A 256 -13.14 46.58 2.84
N PHE A 257 -12.07 47.25 2.42
CA PHE A 257 -11.49 47.09 1.09
C PHE A 257 -10.97 45.67 0.87
N ILE A 258 -11.29 45.09 -0.28
CA ILE A 258 -10.79 43.77 -0.69
C ILE A 258 -9.69 43.96 -1.74
N SER A 259 -8.46 43.51 -1.49
CA SER A 259 -7.30 43.75 -2.38
C SER A 259 -6.92 42.57 -3.29
N GLY A 260 -7.69 41.49 -3.27
CA GLY A 260 -7.53 40.27 -4.06
C GLY A 260 -8.58 39.22 -3.69
N ASP A 261 -8.52 38.04 -4.30
CA ASP A 261 -9.52 37.00 -4.05
C ASP A 261 -9.38 36.45 -2.62
N PRO A 262 -10.49 36.36 -1.86
CA PRO A 262 -10.45 35.89 -0.48
C PRO A 262 -10.10 34.40 -0.42
N LEU A 263 -9.28 34.04 0.58
CA LEU A 263 -9.04 32.65 0.93
C LEU A 263 -10.22 32.11 1.73
N THR A 264 -10.75 30.95 1.32
CA THR A 264 -11.79 30.26 2.08
C THR A 264 -11.28 28.91 2.56
N VAL A 265 -11.50 28.61 3.83
CA VAL A 265 -11.16 27.32 4.45
C VAL A 265 -12.46 26.59 4.79
N VAL A 266 -12.55 25.32 4.41
CA VAL A 266 -13.69 24.44 4.72
C VAL A 266 -13.17 23.17 5.37
N LEU A 267 -13.64 22.86 6.57
CA LEU A 267 -13.39 21.56 7.20
C LEU A 267 -14.25 20.48 6.52
N GLU A 268 -13.62 19.51 5.86
CA GLU A 268 -14.30 18.41 5.16
C GLU A 268 -14.62 17.23 6.07
N THR A 269 -13.81 17.06 7.12
CA THR A 269 -14.00 16.02 8.14
C THR A 269 -14.61 16.66 9.38
N PRO A 270 -15.94 16.70 9.53
CA PRO A 270 -16.58 17.33 10.68
C PRO A 270 -16.31 16.59 11.99
N GLN A 271 -15.67 15.41 11.95
CA GLN A 271 -15.18 14.65 13.08
C GLN A 271 -13.98 13.80 12.64
N VAL A 272 -12.96 13.69 13.50
CA VAL A 272 -11.85 12.75 13.33
C VAL A 272 -12.18 11.47 14.08
N THR A 273 -12.27 10.35 13.36
CA THR A 273 -12.71 9.07 13.92
C THR A 273 -11.60 8.02 13.85
N PHE A 274 -11.26 7.46 15.00
CA PHE A 274 -10.39 6.30 15.16
C PHE A 274 -11.25 5.08 15.47
N ASN A 275 -11.38 4.17 14.51
CA ASN A 275 -12.14 2.95 14.69
C ASN A 275 -11.21 1.79 15.07
N ASP A 276 -11.61 1.04 16.10
CA ASP A 276 -11.03 -0.24 16.51
C ASP A 276 -9.51 -0.20 16.66
N VAL A 277 -9.02 0.75 17.46
CA VAL A 277 -7.58 0.88 17.73
C VAL A 277 -7.19 -0.12 18.82
N PRO A 278 -6.29 -1.08 18.54
CA PRO A 278 -5.87 -2.03 19.56
C PRO A 278 -5.17 -1.35 20.72
N GLU A 279 -5.41 -1.85 21.94
CA GLU A 279 -4.69 -1.41 23.14
C GLU A 279 -3.17 -1.37 22.93
N GLY A 280 -2.56 -0.23 23.27
CA GLY A 280 -1.11 0.01 23.15
C GLY A 280 -0.60 0.36 21.75
N ASP A 281 -1.41 0.17 20.69
CA ASP A 281 -1.02 0.52 19.33
C ASP A 281 -1.33 2.00 19.05
N THR A 282 -0.39 2.68 18.37
CA THR A 282 -0.53 4.08 17.96
C THR A 282 -0.91 4.17 16.48
N THR A 283 -1.90 5.00 16.16
CA THR A 283 -2.34 5.28 14.79
C THR A 283 -2.61 6.77 14.59
N HIS A 284 -2.70 7.20 13.33
CA HIS A 284 -2.95 8.58 12.96
C HIS A 284 -4.21 8.73 12.10
N ARG A 285 -4.95 9.84 12.27
CA ARG A 285 -6.08 10.27 11.43
C ARG A 285 -6.02 11.77 11.25
N ALA A 286 -6.35 12.26 10.05
CA ALA A 286 -6.30 13.69 9.75
C ALA A 286 -7.67 14.35 9.86
N ALA A 287 -7.68 15.60 10.34
CA ALA A 287 -8.69 16.56 9.94
C ALA A 287 -8.32 17.12 8.56
N LEU A 288 -9.23 16.99 7.59
CA LEU A 288 -9.05 17.41 6.20
C LEU A 288 -9.74 18.75 5.96
N PHE A 289 -9.00 19.70 5.40
CA PHE A 289 -9.44 21.04 5.06
C PHE A 289 -9.35 21.24 3.55
N ARG A 290 -10.38 21.83 2.96
CA ARG A 290 -10.35 22.36 1.60
C ARG A 290 -10.09 23.86 1.63
N ILE A 291 -9.13 24.33 0.84
CA ILE A 291 -8.73 25.72 0.76
C ILE A 291 -8.94 26.19 -0.68
N THR A 292 -9.77 27.22 -0.85
CA THR A 292 -9.99 27.87 -2.15
C THR A 292 -9.43 29.28 -2.12
N GLY A 293 -8.87 29.73 -3.25
CA GLY A 293 -8.16 31.00 -3.37
C GLY A 293 -6.66 30.81 -3.54
N CYS A 294 -5.90 31.90 -3.42
CA CYS A 294 -4.45 31.86 -3.46
C CYS A 294 -3.84 32.79 -2.43
N GLY A 295 -2.90 32.25 -1.66
CA GLY A 295 -2.16 32.96 -0.64
C GLY A 295 -1.73 32.00 0.47
N THR A 296 -0.96 32.52 1.42
CA THR A 296 -0.45 31.73 2.53
C THR A 296 -1.43 31.75 3.70
N LEU A 297 -1.69 30.58 4.28
CA LEU A 297 -2.40 30.42 5.54
C LEU A 297 -1.48 29.80 6.59
N MET A 298 -1.62 30.23 7.83
CA MET A 298 -1.02 29.61 9.01
C MET A 298 -2.13 28.99 9.86
N PHE A 299 -2.05 27.69 10.10
CA PHE A 299 -3.01 26.95 10.93
C PHE A 299 -2.42 26.74 12.33
N ASP A 300 -3.02 27.36 13.32
CA ASP A 300 -2.79 27.12 14.74
C ASP A 300 -3.74 26.05 15.24
N ALA A 301 -3.21 24.87 15.60
CA ALA A 301 -4.00 23.77 16.13
C ALA A 301 -3.56 23.36 17.54
N ALA A 302 -4.51 22.92 18.35
CA ALA A 302 -4.24 22.33 19.66
C ALA A 302 -5.30 21.29 20.00
N ILE A 303 -4.86 20.13 20.52
CA ILE A 303 -5.76 19.21 21.22
C ILE A 303 -6.16 19.87 22.54
N THR A 304 -7.45 20.09 22.73
CA THR A 304 -8.00 20.75 23.92
C THR A 304 -8.57 19.76 24.94
N ALA A 305 -8.90 18.54 24.53
CA ALA A 305 -9.40 17.49 25.41
C ALA A 305 -9.13 16.08 24.87
N GLY A 306 -9.10 15.10 25.77
CA GLY A 306 -8.97 13.67 25.46
C GLY A 306 -7.52 13.20 25.31
N PRO A 307 -7.30 11.87 25.21
CA PRO A 307 -5.98 11.24 25.10
C PRO A 307 -5.40 11.29 23.67
N PHE A 308 -5.51 12.44 23.01
CA PHE A 308 -5.07 12.65 21.63
C PHE A 308 -3.87 13.60 21.60
N VAL A 309 -3.04 13.48 20.56
CA VAL A 309 -1.88 14.35 20.36
C VAL A 309 -1.84 14.80 18.91
N LEU A 310 -1.34 16.00 18.60
CA LEU A 310 -1.01 16.35 17.22
C LEU A 310 0.23 15.57 16.79
N ALA A 311 0.21 14.98 15.59
CA ALA A 311 1.35 14.20 15.09
C ALA A 311 2.60 15.08 14.88
N ASP A 312 2.38 16.31 14.41
CA ASP A 312 3.40 17.32 14.15
C ASP A 312 3.12 18.59 14.99
N PRO A 313 4.14 19.37 15.38
CA PRO A 313 3.93 20.59 16.14
C PRO A 313 3.26 21.69 15.30
N SER A 314 2.25 22.34 15.90
CA SER A 314 1.64 23.59 15.40
C SER A 314 2.59 24.79 15.60
N PRO A 315 2.57 25.84 14.74
CA PRO A 315 1.64 26.08 13.63
C PRO A 315 2.07 25.46 12.30
N TYR A 316 1.10 25.20 11.43
CA TYR A 316 1.31 24.64 10.09
C TYR A 316 1.13 25.71 9.00
N SER A 317 1.92 25.63 7.93
CA SER A 317 1.78 26.54 6.79
C SER A 317 1.06 25.86 5.62
N PHE A 318 0.24 26.64 4.93
CA PHE A 318 -0.34 26.29 3.64
C PHE A 318 -0.04 27.40 2.62
N PRO A 319 0.35 27.08 1.37
CA PRO A 319 0.72 25.74 0.92
C PRO A 319 2.01 25.26 1.62
N GLY A 320 1.99 24.02 2.13
CA GLY A 320 3.14 23.42 2.82
C GLY A 320 4.18 22.79 1.87
N SER A 321 3.93 22.85 0.55
CA SER A 321 4.84 22.39 -0.49
C SER A 321 4.64 23.17 -1.79
N ASP A 322 5.61 23.10 -2.70
CA ASP A 322 5.54 23.74 -4.03
C ASP A 322 4.50 23.11 -4.99
N PHE A 323 3.76 22.08 -4.54
CA PHE A 323 2.73 21.44 -5.35
C PHE A 323 1.36 22.10 -5.13
N PRO A 324 0.60 22.37 -6.21
CA PRO A 324 -0.73 22.93 -6.10
C PRO A 324 -1.68 21.86 -5.53
N THR A 325 -2.10 22.06 -4.28
CA THR A 325 -3.18 21.28 -3.65
C THR A 325 -4.16 22.25 -3.03
N ASP A 326 -5.46 22.01 -3.19
CA ASP A 326 -6.52 22.70 -2.45
C ASP A 326 -6.86 21.98 -1.14
N GLN A 327 -6.08 20.96 -0.75
CA GLN A 327 -6.32 20.17 0.44
C GLN A 327 -5.19 20.32 1.46
N PHE A 328 -5.56 20.55 2.71
CA PHE A 328 -4.65 20.65 3.84
C PHE A 328 -5.07 19.67 4.94
N ARG A 329 -4.10 19.06 5.64
CA ARG A 329 -4.36 18.02 6.64
C ARG A 329 -3.67 18.37 7.96
N ILE A 330 -4.40 18.24 9.06
CA ILE A 330 -3.85 18.28 10.41
C ILE A 330 -3.94 16.88 11.00
N TRP A 331 -2.80 16.28 11.28
CA TRP A 331 -2.69 14.91 11.75
C TRP A 331 -2.87 14.82 13.26
N VAL A 332 -3.81 13.98 13.68
CA VAL A 332 -4.05 13.61 15.07
C VAL A 332 -3.55 12.18 15.28
N GLN A 333 -2.84 11.98 16.37
CA GLN A 333 -2.35 10.71 16.87
C GLN A 333 -3.25 10.23 18.03
N TYR A 334 -3.52 8.93 18.06
CA TYR A 334 -4.15 8.24 19.19
C TYR A 334 -3.45 6.91 19.45
N THR A 335 -3.22 6.62 20.72
CA THR A 335 -2.74 5.30 21.19
C THR A 335 -3.90 4.59 21.88
N GLY A 336 -4.18 3.36 21.48
CA GLY A 336 -5.26 2.56 22.07
C GLY A 336 -5.10 2.45 23.58
N GLN A 337 -6.18 2.79 24.29
CA GLN A 337 -6.32 2.65 25.74
C GLN A 337 -6.82 1.23 26.07
N ALA A 338 -7.31 1.05 27.30
CA ALA A 338 -7.88 -0.23 27.73
C ALA A 338 -9.01 -0.70 26.78
N PRO A 339 -9.15 -2.01 26.51
CA PRO A 339 -10.15 -2.53 25.59
C PRO A 339 -11.57 -2.13 25.99
N GLY A 340 -12.38 -1.71 25.01
CA GLY A 340 -13.76 -1.28 25.20
C GLY A 340 -13.93 0.18 25.63
N THR A 341 -12.84 0.95 25.78
CA THR A 341 -12.96 2.40 26.03
C THR A 341 -13.50 3.13 24.80
N LEU A 342 -14.31 4.15 25.08
CA LEU A 342 -14.75 5.13 24.10
C LEU A 342 -14.17 6.48 24.53
N ASP A 343 -13.09 6.88 23.88
CA ASP A 343 -12.41 8.14 24.17
C ASP A 343 -12.97 9.24 23.28
N GLN A 344 -13.21 10.40 23.89
CA GLN A 344 -13.68 11.59 23.21
C GLN A 344 -12.73 12.75 23.50
N GLY A 345 -12.52 13.58 22.48
CA GLY A 345 -11.64 14.72 22.54
C GLY A 345 -12.10 15.82 21.61
N THR A 346 -11.45 16.96 21.72
CA THR A 346 -11.69 18.11 20.86
C THR A 346 -10.36 18.70 20.44
N MET A 347 -10.34 19.24 19.23
CA MET A 347 -9.24 20.01 18.68
C MET A 347 -9.73 21.40 18.30
N ARG A 348 -9.01 22.42 18.76
CA ARG A 348 -9.16 23.79 18.28
C ARG A 348 -8.26 23.99 17.08
N VAL A 349 -8.75 24.62 16.03
CA VAL A 349 -8.00 25.02 14.84
C VAL A 349 -8.38 26.46 14.45
N VAL A 350 -7.36 27.30 14.25
CA VAL A 350 -7.52 28.68 13.76
C VAL A 350 -6.62 28.86 12.55
N ALA A 351 -7.15 29.37 11.45
CA ALA A 351 -6.40 29.70 10.25
C ALA A 351 -6.23 31.22 10.15
N HIS A 352 -4.99 31.66 10.06
CA HIS A 352 -4.60 33.05 9.85
C HIS A 352 -4.07 33.25 8.43
N ASN A 353 -4.35 34.38 7.80
CA ASN A 353 -3.67 34.77 6.56
C ASN A 353 -2.24 35.27 6.85
N ALA A 354 -1.52 35.67 5.80
CA ALA A 354 -0.18 36.25 5.91
C ALA A 354 -0.09 37.50 6.81
N PHE A 355 -1.20 38.19 7.07
CA PHE A 355 -1.29 39.38 7.93
C PHE A 355 -1.56 39.05 9.40
N GLY A 356 -1.83 37.78 9.72
CA GLY A 356 -2.28 37.37 11.04
C GLY A 356 -3.77 37.54 11.28
N ASP A 357 -4.55 37.99 10.29
CA ASP A 357 -6.01 38.07 10.43
C ASP A 357 -6.61 36.67 10.42
N GLU A 358 -7.58 36.45 11.30
CA GLU A 358 -8.33 35.19 11.37
C GLU A 358 -9.23 35.04 10.13
N VAL A 359 -8.96 34.02 9.32
CA VAL A 359 -9.74 33.68 8.11
C VAL A 359 -10.79 32.63 8.46
N TRP A 360 -10.47 31.73 9.39
CA TRP A 360 -11.34 30.64 9.78
C TRP A 360 -11.01 30.15 11.19
N ARG A 361 -12.01 29.71 11.94
CA ARG A 361 -11.86 29.14 13.28
C ARG A 361 -12.90 28.06 13.51
N ASP A 362 -12.47 26.97 14.14
CA ASP A 362 -13.32 26.04 14.85
C ASP A 362 -12.64 25.64 16.16
N ASP A 363 -13.29 25.95 17.28
CA ASP A 363 -12.77 25.65 18.62
C ASP A 363 -13.12 24.22 19.08
N ASN A 364 -13.93 23.47 18.33
CA ASN A 364 -14.54 22.21 18.77
C ASN A 364 -14.57 21.11 17.69
N VAL A 365 -13.49 20.95 16.91
CA VAL A 365 -13.39 19.80 15.97
C VAL A 365 -13.42 18.49 16.78
N PRO A 366 -14.49 17.67 16.70
CA PRO A 366 -14.65 16.49 17.54
C PRO A 366 -13.67 15.40 17.12
N ILE A 367 -13.09 14.73 18.12
CA ILE A 367 -12.26 13.55 17.93
C ILE A 367 -12.89 12.41 18.75
N VAL A 368 -13.08 11.26 18.12
CA VAL A 368 -13.59 10.07 18.81
C VAL A 368 -12.73 8.87 18.48
N ALA A 369 -12.52 8.03 19.49
CA ALA A 369 -11.83 6.78 19.34
C ALA A 369 -12.52 5.68 20.13
N ASN A 370 -12.49 4.46 19.61
CA ASN A 370 -12.76 3.27 20.41
C ASN A 370 -11.52 2.39 20.45
N SER A 371 -11.16 1.94 21.65
CA SER A 371 -10.11 0.95 21.83
C SER A 371 -10.70 -0.45 21.83
N VAL A 372 -10.03 -1.36 21.15
CA VAL A 372 -10.37 -2.78 21.13
C VAL A 372 -9.26 -3.59 21.75
N ARG A 373 -9.60 -4.81 22.18
CA ARG A 373 -8.60 -5.75 22.65
C ARG A 373 -7.67 -6.08 21.49
N ARG A 374 -6.37 -5.95 21.69
CA ARG A 374 -5.38 -6.54 20.79
C ARG A 374 -5.47 -8.07 20.95
N PRO A 375 -5.92 -8.83 19.94
CA PRO A 375 -6.08 -10.27 20.09
C PRO A 375 -4.71 -10.92 20.28
N ARG A 376 -4.51 -11.64 21.38
CA ARG A 376 -3.29 -12.42 21.63
C ARG A 376 -3.57 -13.88 21.41
N ALA A 377 -2.68 -14.58 20.72
CA ALA A 377 -2.79 -16.01 20.53
C ALA A 377 -1.66 -16.74 21.25
N SER A 378 -1.97 -17.89 21.84
CA SER A 378 -1.00 -18.91 22.18
C SER A 378 -0.98 -19.97 21.08
N VAL A 379 0.22 -20.44 20.74
CA VAL A 379 0.39 -21.51 19.75
C VAL A 379 1.24 -22.62 20.32
N THR A 380 0.68 -23.82 20.38
CA THR A 380 1.42 -25.03 20.74
C THR A 380 1.80 -25.78 19.47
N MET A 381 3.10 -25.84 19.17
CA MET A 381 3.60 -26.66 18.07
C MET A 381 3.75 -28.10 18.53
N VAL A 382 3.15 -29.04 17.81
CA VAL A 382 3.18 -30.48 18.07
C VAL A 382 3.94 -31.12 16.92
N LEU A 383 5.22 -31.41 17.14
CA LEU A 383 6.15 -31.82 16.10
C LEU A 383 6.40 -33.34 16.14
N ASP A 384 6.19 -33.99 15.00
CA ASP A 384 6.52 -35.40 14.81
C ASP A 384 8.04 -35.60 14.79
N GLU A 385 8.52 -36.55 15.58
CA GLU A 385 9.91 -37.01 15.60
C GLU A 385 10.01 -38.52 15.30
N SER A 386 8.97 -39.13 14.73
CA SER A 386 8.98 -40.55 14.37
C SER A 386 10.02 -40.87 13.28
N GLY A 387 10.35 -42.15 13.13
CA GLY A 387 11.33 -42.61 12.14
C GLY A 387 10.90 -42.33 10.70
N SER A 388 9.60 -42.21 10.43
CA SER A 388 9.08 -41.88 9.10
C SER A 388 9.40 -40.45 8.66
N MET A 389 9.73 -39.56 9.60
CA MET A 389 10.23 -38.21 9.31
C MET A 389 11.65 -38.19 8.71
N LEU A 390 12.38 -39.31 8.74
CA LEU A 390 13.66 -39.48 8.03
C LEU A 390 13.47 -39.80 6.54
N ALA A 391 12.24 -40.04 6.09
CA ALA A 391 11.95 -40.29 4.68
C ALA A 391 12.15 -39.05 3.81
N ASN A 392 12.26 -39.27 2.50
CA ASN A 392 12.34 -38.21 1.50
C ASN A 392 11.01 -37.43 1.45
N ALA A 393 11.10 -36.10 1.38
CA ALA A 393 9.96 -35.20 1.27
C ALA A 393 9.47 -35.00 -0.19
N GLY A 394 10.18 -35.57 -1.17
CA GLY A 394 9.85 -35.50 -2.60
C GLY A 394 10.94 -34.82 -3.46
N ASN A 395 11.80 -34.03 -2.84
CA ASN A 395 12.85 -33.23 -3.50
C ASN A 395 14.26 -33.51 -2.98
N ASN A 396 14.54 -34.76 -2.60
CA ASN A 396 15.83 -35.20 -2.03
C ASN A 396 16.19 -34.56 -0.69
N ARG A 397 15.25 -33.87 -0.04
CA ARG A 397 15.35 -33.40 1.35
C ARG A 397 14.66 -34.39 2.29
N MET A 398 15.12 -34.47 3.53
CA MET A 398 14.42 -35.23 4.58
C MET A 398 13.22 -34.44 5.09
N ARG A 399 12.08 -35.09 5.37
CA ARG A 399 10.88 -34.42 5.91
C ARG A 399 11.18 -33.64 7.19
N LEU A 400 12.02 -34.22 8.06
CA LEU A 400 12.50 -33.57 9.27
C LEU A 400 13.23 -32.25 9.01
N GLU A 401 14.11 -32.20 8.00
CA GLU A 401 14.84 -30.97 7.63
C GLU A 401 13.87 -29.86 7.21
N VAL A 402 12.87 -30.20 6.40
CA VAL A 402 11.83 -29.25 5.95
C VAL A 402 11.02 -28.75 7.14
N LEU A 403 10.64 -29.64 8.07
CA LEU A 403 9.92 -29.29 9.30
C LEU A 403 10.72 -28.32 10.17
N GLN A 404 12.00 -28.61 10.44
CA GLN A 404 12.85 -27.78 11.29
C GLN A 404 12.97 -26.35 10.75
N PHE A 405 13.14 -26.22 9.43
CA PHE A 405 13.25 -24.92 8.77
C PHE A 405 11.93 -24.13 8.84
N ALA A 406 10.79 -24.78 8.59
CA ALA A 406 9.48 -24.13 8.62
C ALA A 406 9.04 -23.75 10.05
N ALA A 407 9.28 -24.62 11.04
CA ALA A 407 9.05 -24.30 12.44
C ALA A 407 9.90 -23.12 12.92
N THR A 408 11.16 -23.04 12.50
CA THR A 408 12.03 -21.89 12.81
C THR A 408 11.48 -20.59 12.23
N THR A 409 10.98 -20.63 10.99
CA THR A 409 10.36 -19.47 10.34
C THR A 409 9.11 -18.99 11.10
N PHE A 410 8.28 -19.92 11.55
CA PHE A 410 7.11 -19.61 12.38
C PHE A 410 7.50 -18.92 13.68
N ILE A 411 8.52 -19.43 14.38
CA ILE A 411 9.06 -18.80 15.58
C ILE A 411 9.61 -17.40 15.31
N ASP A 412 10.11 -17.08 14.13
CA ASP A 412 10.58 -15.73 13.82
C ASP A 412 9.44 -14.73 13.56
N GLN A 413 8.36 -15.19 12.93
CA GLN A 413 7.24 -14.34 12.51
C GLN A 413 6.18 -14.11 13.60
N LEU A 414 6.11 -14.98 14.61
CA LEU A 414 5.19 -14.84 15.74
C LEU A 414 5.33 -13.46 16.41
N TYR A 415 4.23 -12.83 16.81
CA TYR A 415 4.26 -11.54 17.52
C TYR A 415 4.88 -11.68 18.91
N ASP A 416 5.44 -10.58 19.43
CA ASP A 416 6.25 -10.58 20.64
C ASP A 416 5.44 -10.83 21.92
N ASP A 417 4.17 -10.47 21.90
CA ASP A 417 3.20 -10.65 22.98
C ASP A 417 2.40 -11.95 22.87
N ASN A 418 2.59 -12.75 21.83
CA ASN A 418 1.93 -14.05 21.69
C ASN A 418 2.61 -15.15 22.51
N GLY A 419 1.84 -16.19 22.82
CA GLY A 419 2.30 -17.36 23.55
C GLY A 419 2.83 -18.43 22.60
N VAL A 420 3.85 -19.15 23.03
CA VAL A 420 4.40 -20.28 22.28
C VAL A 420 4.75 -21.42 23.22
N ALA A 421 4.42 -22.63 22.80
CA ALA A 421 4.76 -23.89 23.47
C ALA A 421 5.20 -24.93 22.43
N MET A 422 5.93 -25.96 22.88
CA MET A 422 6.40 -27.03 21.99
C MET A 422 6.23 -28.40 22.64
N VAL A 423 5.65 -29.32 21.87
CA VAL A 423 5.48 -30.74 22.18
C VAL A 423 6.13 -31.54 21.06
N ALA A 424 6.85 -32.59 21.40
CA ALA A 424 7.34 -33.58 20.44
C ALA A 424 6.61 -34.91 20.66
N PHE A 425 6.41 -35.67 19.58
CA PHE A 425 5.82 -36.99 19.68
C PHE A 425 6.43 -37.99 18.69
N SER A 426 6.52 -39.24 19.12
CA SER A 426 6.89 -40.40 18.31
C SER A 426 6.10 -41.62 18.79
N ASP A 427 6.66 -42.47 19.65
CA ASP A 427 5.97 -43.62 20.27
C ASP A 427 5.22 -43.27 21.57
N GLY A 428 5.44 -42.04 22.05
CA GLY A 428 4.70 -41.30 23.07
C GLY A 428 4.80 -39.79 22.77
N ALA A 429 4.41 -38.93 23.71
CA ALA A 429 4.55 -37.48 23.58
C ALA A 429 5.18 -36.86 24.83
N GLN A 430 5.98 -35.80 24.62
CA GLN A 430 6.65 -35.07 25.68
C GLN A 430 6.57 -33.56 25.48
N THR A 431 6.43 -32.83 26.59
CA THR A 431 6.58 -31.37 26.56
C THR A 431 8.06 -31.01 26.37
N VAL A 432 8.36 -30.32 25.29
CA VAL A 432 9.69 -29.81 24.97
C VAL A 432 9.89 -28.40 25.53
N ARG A 433 8.82 -27.59 25.52
CA ARG A 433 8.80 -26.27 26.16
C ARG A 433 7.41 -25.94 26.68
N ASP A 434 7.35 -25.44 27.91
CA ASP A 434 6.12 -24.93 28.50
C ASP A 434 5.61 -23.68 27.78
N LEU A 435 4.32 -23.38 27.92
CA LEU A 435 3.73 -22.18 27.35
C LEU A 435 4.31 -20.92 28.01
N GLU A 436 5.00 -20.12 27.21
CA GLU A 436 5.60 -18.84 27.60
C GLU A 436 5.30 -17.76 26.55
N VAL A 437 5.35 -16.48 26.95
CA VAL A 437 5.27 -15.36 25.99
C VAL A 437 6.54 -15.34 25.14
N ALA A 438 6.40 -15.26 23.82
CA ALA A 438 7.50 -15.37 22.87
C ALA A 438 8.55 -14.27 23.06
N GLY A 439 8.14 -13.05 23.40
CA GLY A 439 9.01 -11.88 23.53
C GLY A 439 9.59 -11.42 22.19
N ALA A 440 10.42 -10.37 22.23
CA ALA A 440 11.11 -9.84 21.05
C ALA A 440 11.94 -10.90 20.30
N LEU A 441 12.25 -10.68 19.02
CA LEU A 441 13.07 -11.60 18.20
C LEU A 441 14.37 -12.13 18.87
N PRO A 442 15.14 -11.32 19.62
CA PRO A 442 16.32 -11.78 20.35
C PRO A 442 16.03 -12.33 21.77
N SER A 443 14.78 -12.66 22.10
CA SER A 443 14.40 -13.17 23.43
C SER A 443 15.04 -14.53 23.73
N LEU A 444 15.22 -14.81 25.03
CA LEU A 444 15.69 -16.12 25.50
C LEU A 444 14.74 -17.24 25.07
N VAL A 445 13.42 -16.99 25.09
CA VAL A 445 12.38 -17.96 24.71
C VAL A 445 12.53 -18.38 23.25
N ARG A 446 12.66 -17.42 22.32
CA ARG A 446 12.84 -17.74 20.89
C ARG A 446 14.17 -18.41 20.62
N ASN A 447 15.25 -17.97 21.27
CA ASN A 447 16.56 -18.59 21.09
C ASN A 447 16.57 -20.06 21.57
N ASP A 448 15.94 -20.35 22.72
CA ASP A 448 15.79 -21.72 23.22
C ASP A 448 14.92 -22.59 22.29
N LEU A 449 13.81 -22.04 21.79
CA LEU A 449 12.96 -22.76 20.82
C LEU A 449 13.69 -23.07 19.52
N ARG A 450 14.45 -22.12 18.95
CA ARG A 450 15.28 -22.38 17.77
C ARG A 450 16.31 -23.48 18.02
N LEU A 451 16.92 -23.50 19.21
CA LEU A 451 17.85 -24.54 19.60
C LEU A 451 17.14 -25.90 19.67
N LYS A 452 15.98 -25.98 20.33
CA LYS A 452 15.18 -27.21 20.45
C LYS A 452 14.68 -27.71 19.11
N ILE A 453 14.27 -26.83 18.20
CA ILE A 453 13.87 -27.18 16.83
C ILE A 453 15.07 -27.73 16.06
N SER A 454 16.25 -27.11 16.14
CA SER A 454 17.43 -27.62 15.42
C SER A 454 17.94 -28.96 15.96
N GLN A 455 17.64 -29.27 17.22
CA GLN A 455 17.91 -30.57 17.86
C GLN A 455 16.75 -31.57 17.72
N HIS A 456 15.60 -31.13 17.17
CA HIS A 456 14.40 -31.96 17.03
C HIS A 456 14.63 -33.07 16.02
N GLY A 457 14.39 -34.30 16.40
CA GLY A 457 14.59 -35.45 15.54
C GLY A 457 14.43 -36.77 16.28
N PRO A 458 14.29 -37.88 15.54
CA PRO A 458 13.99 -39.16 16.15
C PRO A 458 15.03 -39.57 17.18
N PRO A 459 14.60 -39.99 18.40
CA PRO A 459 15.52 -40.54 19.39
C PRO A 459 16.12 -41.88 18.92
N ASP A 460 15.43 -42.62 18.04
CA ASP A 460 15.86 -43.89 17.44
C ASP A 460 15.51 -43.94 15.93
N ALA A 461 16.14 -44.82 15.15
CA ALA A 461 15.90 -44.90 13.69
C ALA A 461 14.55 -45.53 13.28
N TYR A 462 13.86 -46.22 14.21
CA TYR A 462 12.60 -46.95 13.94
C TYR A 462 11.48 -46.79 15.01
N PRO A 463 11.21 -45.59 15.56
CA PRO A 463 10.11 -45.41 16.49
C PRO A 463 8.77 -45.37 15.74
N HIS A 464 7.76 -45.90 16.41
CA HIS A 464 6.36 -45.82 16.02
C HIS A 464 5.85 -44.37 16.07
N THR A 465 4.64 -44.13 15.57
CA THR A 465 4.00 -42.82 15.51
C THR A 465 2.64 -42.84 16.21
N CYS A 466 2.44 -41.96 17.19
CA CYS A 466 1.18 -41.76 17.90
C CYS A 466 0.78 -40.26 17.93
N ILE A 467 0.08 -39.82 16.88
CA ILE A 467 -0.34 -38.41 16.73
C ILE A 467 -1.31 -38.01 17.85
N GLY A 468 -2.23 -38.91 18.23
CA GLY A 468 -3.17 -38.66 19.31
C GLY A 468 -2.50 -38.35 20.66
N ALA A 469 -1.34 -38.95 20.96
CA ALA A 469 -0.56 -38.62 22.15
C ALA A 469 -0.06 -37.17 22.13
N GLY A 470 0.41 -36.70 20.97
CA GLY A 470 0.88 -35.33 20.78
C GLY A 470 -0.22 -34.30 21.02
N ILE A 471 -1.41 -34.54 20.45
CA ILE A 471 -2.60 -33.68 20.66
C ILE A 471 -2.98 -33.67 22.15
N GLN A 472 -3.07 -34.84 22.77
CA GLN A 472 -3.43 -34.94 24.19
C GLN A 472 -2.43 -34.20 25.09
N GLN A 473 -1.12 -34.34 24.81
CA GLN A 473 -0.08 -33.65 25.57
C GLN A 473 -0.16 -32.13 25.38
N ALA A 474 -0.44 -31.64 24.18
CA ALA A 474 -0.64 -30.22 23.91
C ALA A 474 -1.86 -29.64 24.63
N THR A 475 -2.99 -30.34 24.60
CA THR A 475 -4.20 -29.93 25.32
C THR A 475 -3.95 -29.89 26.84
N ASN A 476 -3.27 -30.89 27.38
CA ASN A 476 -2.89 -30.92 28.79
C ASN A 476 -1.96 -29.76 29.16
N LEU A 477 -0.98 -29.46 28.29
CA LEU A 477 -0.04 -28.36 28.50
C LEU A 477 -0.73 -27.00 28.55
N ILE A 478 -1.65 -26.74 27.61
CA ILE A 478 -2.46 -25.51 27.60
C ILE A 478 -3.33 -25.45 28.87
N GLY A 479 -4.04 -26.52 29.19
CA GLY A 479 -4.95 -26.57 30.34
C GLY A 479 -4.26 -26.46 31.70
N ALA A 480 -3.01 -26.90 31.82
CA ALA A 480 -2.22 -26.79 33.04
C ALA A 480 -1.43 -25.46 33.13
N SER A 481 -1.30 -24.71 32.03
CA SER A 481 -0.49 -23.49 32.01
C SER A 481 -1.18 -22.34 32.76
N PRO A 482 -0.48 -21.66 33.70
CA PRO A 482 -1.04 -20.55 34.45
C PRO A 482 -1.29 -19.29 33.61
N ILE A 483 -0.67 -19.18 32.44
CA ILE A 483 -0.79 -18.01 31.55
C ILE A 483 -1.72 -18.27 30.35
N SER A 484 -2.34 -19.46 30.25
CA SER A 484 -3.24 -19.79 29.13
C SER A 484 -4.44 -18.83 29.03
N GLY A 485 -4.93 -18.32 30.16
CA GLY A 485 -6.01 -17.33 30.23
C GLY A 485 -5.63 -15.92 29.76
N ASP A 486 -4.34 -15.62 29.56
CA ASP A 486 -3.87 -14.33 29.07
C ASP A 486 -4.06 -14.17 27.55
N PHE A 487 -4.35 -15.27 26.85
CA PHE A 487 -4.51 -15.35 25.41
C PHE A 487 -5.99 -15.49 25.02
N ASP A 488 -6.42 -14.76 24.00
CA ASP A 488 -7.77 -14.84 23.42
C ASP A 488 -8.01 -16.14 22.66
N VAL A 489 -6.92 -16.70 22.14
CA VAL A 489 -6.92 -17.83 21.22
C VAL A 489 -5.86 -18.81 21.68
N ASN A 490 -6.21 -20.07 21.84
CA ASN A 490 -5.25 -21.16 22.03
C ASN A 490 -5.31 -22.05 20.80
N ALA A 491 -4.23 -22.07 20.01
CA ALA A 491 -4.13 -22.86 18.80
C ALA A 491 -3.12 -24.00 18.98
N ILE A 492 -3.44 -25.16 18.39
CA ILE A 492 -2.52 -26.30 18.32
C ILE A 492 -2.18 -26.49 16.84
N ILE A 493 -0.89 -26.57 16.52
CA ILE A 493 -0.44 -26.89 15.16
C ILE A 493 0.29 -28.23 15.19
N VAL A 494 -0.30 -29.21 14.52
CA VAL A 494 0.25 -30.57 14.42
C VAL A 494 1.01 -30.71 13.10
N PHE A 495 2.28 -31.08 13.20
CA PHE A 495 3.16 -31.38 12.08
C PHE A 495 3.45 -32.85 12.06
N THR A 496 3.08 -33.53 10.98
CA THR A 496 3.26 -34.98 10.84
C THR A 496 3.27 -35.38 9.36
N ASP A 497 3.74 -36.57 9.06
CA ASP A 497 3.57 -37.17 7.74
C ASP A 497 2.27 -37.97 7.60
N GLY A 498 1.45 -37.99 8.66
CA GLY A 498 0.13 -38.62 8.68
C GLY A 498 0.16 -40.13 8.91
N ILE A 499 1.33 -40.71 9.20
CA ILE A 499 1.45 -42.11 9.56
C ILE A 499 1.10 -42.26 11.04
N GLU A 500 0.19 -43.18 11.38
CA GLU A 500 -0.16 -43.48 12.76
C GLU A 500 -0.30 -45.00 12.94
N ASP A 501 0.62 -45.60 13.69
CA ASP A 501 0.66 -47.04 13.91
C ASP A 501 0.48 -47.41 15.40
N ARG A 502 0.57 -46.45 16.32
CA ARG A 502 0.47 -46.65 17.78
C ARG A 502 -0.61 -45.77 18.43
N SER A 503 -1.24 -46.29 19.49
CA SER A 503 -2.19 -45.53 20.33
C SER A 503 -1.47 -44.73 21.42
N PRO A 504 -2.04 -43.60 21.90
CA PRO A 504 -3.32 -43.00 21.52
C PRO A 504 -3.36 -42.51 20.07
N ARG A 505 -4.40 -42.93 19.35
CA ARG A 505 -4.68 -42.54 17.97
C ARG A 505 -5.52 -41.28 17.91
N ILE A 506 -5.59 -40.60 16.76
CA ILE A 506 -6.48 -39.43 16.58
C ILE A 506 -7.94 -39.78 16.92
N ALA A 507 -8.38 -40.97 16.51
CA ALA A 507 -9.71 -41.49 16.83
C ALA A 507 -9.96 -41.58 18.35
N ASP A 508 -8.92 -41.88 19.14
CA ASP A 508 -9.01 -42.01 20.61
C ASP A 508 -9.14 -40.64 21.31
N VAL A 509 -8.70 -39.56 20.65
CA VAL A 509 -8.66 -38.19 21.20
C VAL A 509 -9.59 -37.21 20.50
N GLN A 510 -10.54 -37.67 19.68
CA GLN A 510 -11.47 -36.79 18.96
C GLN A 510 -12.21 -35.80 19.87
N HIS A 511 -12.51 -36.19 21.10
CA HIS A 511 -13.16 -35.32 22.09
C HIS A 511 -12.29 -34.14 22.57
N LEU A 512 -10.97 -34.19 22.34
CA LEU A 512 -10.02 -33.11 22.63
C LEU A 512 -9.82 -32.17 21.43
N ILE A 513 -10.31 -32.56 20.24
CA ILE A 513 -10.22 -31.76 19.02
C ILE A 513 -11.30 -30.70 19.07
N SER A 514 -10.91 -29.50 19.53
CA SER A 514 -11.74 -28.31 19.65
C SER A 514 -11.44 -27.30 18.54
N ASP A 515 -12.07 -26.13 18.62
CA ASP A 515 -11.77 -25.02 17.71
C ASP A 515 -10.27 -24.66 17.71
N ARG A 516 -9.70 -24.42 16.51
CA ARG A 516 -8.35 -23.97 16.13
C ARG A 516 -7.19 -24.97 16.28
N ILE A 517 -7.43 -26.23 15.91
CA ILE A 517 -6.34 -27.18 15.60
C ILE A 517 -6.04 -27.14 14.09
N TYR A 518 -4.78 -26.84 13.76
CA TYR A 518 -4.28 -26.84 12.38
C TYR A 518 -3.39 -28.06 12.18
N ALA A 519 -3.56 -28.75 11.07
CA ALA A 519 -2.74 -29.90 10.71
C ALA A 519 -1.97 -29.59 9.44
N VAL A 520 -0.65 -29.81 9.48
CA VAL A 520 0.21 -29.66 8.33
C VAL A 520 0.86 -30.99 8.02
N GLY A 521 0.46 -31.57 6.90
CA GLY A 521 0.91 -32.88 6.44
C GLY A 521 2.04 -32.75 5.43
N VAL A 522 3.17 -33.43 5.67
CA VAL A 522 4.24 -33.62 4.68
C VAL A 522 4.18 -35.05 4.15
N ALA A 523 3.64 -35.26 2.95
CA ALA A 523 3.35 -36.60 2.46
C ALA A 523 3.68 -36.81 0.98
N ASP A 524 4.21 -37.98 0.63
CA ASP A 524 4.35 -38.42 -0.77
C ASP A 524 3.00 -39.01 -1.26
N ALA A 525 2.63 -38.74 -2.51
CA ALA A 525 1.35 -39.11 -3.14
C ALA A 525 1.05 -40.62 -3.09
N ALA A 526 2.08 -41.46 -2.91
CA ALA A 526 1.93 -42.92 -2.82
C ALA A 526 1.53 -43.44 -1.42
N ASN A 527 1.68 -42.66 -0.34
CA ASN A 527 1.64 -43.19 1.03
C ASN A 527 0.69 -42.47 2.00
N VAL A 528 -0.21 -41.62 1.52
CA VAL A 528 -1.07 -40.84 2.42
C VAL A 528 -2.22 -41.67 2.99
N GLN A 529 -2.24 -41.90 4.31
CA GLN A 529 -3.39 -42.45 5.04
C GLN A 529 -4.38 -41.31 5.37
N ASN A 530 -5.20 -40.97 4.38
CA ASN A 530 -5.98 -39.73 4.30
C ASN A 530 -7.10 -39.55 5.34
N ASP A 531 -7.67 -40.64 5.88
CA ASP A 531 -8.79 -40.55 6.82
C ASP A 531 -8.38 -39.97 8.18
N ILE A 532 -7.09 -40.11 8.54
CA ILE A 532 -6.53 -39.75 9.85
C ILE A 532 -6.31 -38.22 9.94
N LEU A 533 -5.68 -37.62 8.93
CA LEU A 533 -5.39 -36.18 8.91
C LEU A 533 -6.66 -35.32 8.77
N ARG A 534 -7.69 -35.83 8.07
CA ARG A 534 -8.98 -35.15 7.92
C ARG A 534 -9.74 -35.04 9.24
N ALA A 535 -9.66 -36.06 10.10
CA ALA A 535 -10.32 -36.06 11.40
C ALA A 535 -9.84 -34.94 12.34
N ILE A 536 -8.64 -34.40 12.11
CA ILE A 536 -8.11 -33.25 12.87
C ILE A 536 -8.77 -31.93 12.42
N ALA A 537 -8.99 -31.75 11.11
CA ALA A 537 -9.38 -30.46 10.54
C ALA A 537 -10.90 -30.26 10.41
N ASP A 538 -11.67 -31.31 10.13
CA ASP A 538 -13.11 -31.20 9.83
C ASP A 538 -13.96 -30.73 11.03
N ASN A 539 -13.46 -30.90 12.26
CA ASN A 539 -14.19 -30.59 13.50
C ASN A 539 -13.57 -29.43 14.31
N SER A 540 -12.49 -28.82 13.85
CA SER A 540 -11.72 -27.85 14.63
C SER A 540 -11.89 -26.41 14.15
N GLY A 541 -12.62 -26.08 13.08
CA GLY A 541 -12.66 -24.71 12.54
C GLY A 541 -11.29 -24.14 12.08
N GLY A 542 -10.21 -24.94 12.16
CA GLY A 542 -8.93 -24.75 11.48
C GLY A 542 -8.98 -25.34 10.07
N PHE A 543 -7.83 -25.48 9.43
CA PHE A 543 -7.74 -26.10 8.11
C PHE A 543 -6.52 -27.02 8.02
N MET A 544 -6.62 -28.03 7.16
CA MET A 544 -5.52 -28.94 6.84
C MET A 544 -4.78 -28.42 5.61
N LEU A 545 -3.46 -28.33 5.70
CA LEU A 545 -2.59 -28.08 4.55
C LEU A 545 -1.67 -29.29 4.34
N VAL A 546 -1.83 -29.96 3.20
CA VAL A 546 -0.98 -31.08 2.82
C VAL A 546 -0.16 -30.67 1.62
N THR A 547 1.16 -30.78 1.72
CA THR A 547 2.08 -30.34 0.66
C THR A 547 2.00 -31.22 -0.59
N GLY A 548 1.64 -32.49 -0.43
CA GLY A 548 1.96 -33.51 -1.43
C GLY A 548 3.47 -33.74 -1.53
N ALA A 549 3.90 -34.53 -2.52
CA ALA A 549 5.32 -34.73 -2.79
C ALA A 549 5.91 -33.38 -3.21
N LEU A 550 6.82 -32.83 -2.41
CA LEU A 550 7.41 -31.52 -2.71
C LEU A 550 8.19 -31.62 -4.01
N ALA A 551 7.84 -30.79 -4.99
CA ALA A 551 8.62 -30.66 -6.20
C ALA A 551 10.01 -30.07 -5.87
N GLN A 552 10.93 -30.17 -6.83
CA GLN A 552 12.24 -29.56 -6.72
C GLN A 552 12.16 -28.03 -6.57
N ASP A 553 11.06 -27.44 -7.06
CA ASP A 553 10.81 -26.01 -7.09
C ASP A 553 9.94 -25.52 -5.90
N ASP A 554 9.33 -26.44 -5.14
CA ASP A 554 8.52 -26.14 -3.94
C ASP A 554 9.41 -25.88 -2.70
N GLU A 555 10.35 -24.93 -2.83
CA GLU A 555 11.39 -24.75 -1.82
C GLU A 555 10.79 -24.33 -0.46
N PHE A 556 9.76 -23.46 -0.48
CA PHE A 556 9.18 -22.78 0.70
C PHE A 556 7.68 -23.04 0.94
N LEU A 557 7.09 -24.06 0.29
CA LEU A 557 5.65 -24.32 0.38
C LEU A 557 5.17 -24.57 1.82
N LEU A 558 5.98 -25.28 2.61
CA LEU A 558 5.64 -25.57 4.01
C LEU A 558 5.64 -24.27 4.85
N GLU A 559 6.60 -23.40 4.63
CA GLU A 559 6.76 -22.11 5.30
C GLU A 559 5.57 -21.20 5.02
N LYS A 560 5.09 -21.18 3.77
CA LYS A 560 3.87 -20.47 3.38
C LYS A 560 2.66 -20.99 4.15
N PHE A 561 2.54 -22.30 4.35
CA PHE A 561 1.47 -22.89 5.16
C PHE A 561 1.52 -22.45 6.62
N PHE A 562 2.71 -22.46 7.24
CA PHE A 562 2.89 -21.97 8.61
C PHE A 562 2.52 -20.49 8.75
N ILE A 563 2.93 -19.68 7.79
CA ILE A 563 2.65 -18.25 7.79
C ILE A 563 1.17 -17.98 7.56
N GLN A 564 0.51 -18.75 6.70
CA GLN A 564 -0.94 -18.69 6.55
C GLN A 564 -1.67 -19.11 7.83
N ILE A 565 -1.19 -20.16 8.51
CA ILE A 565 -1.75 -20.56 9.81
C ILE A 565 -1.57 -19.44 10.82
N LEU A 566 -0.40 -18.79 10.87
CA LEU A 566 -0.16 -17.64 11.72
C LEU A 566 -1.13 -16.48 11.38
N ALA A 567 -1.34 -16.20 10.10
CA ALA A 567 -2.31 -15.20 9.65
C ALA A 567 -3.74 -15.57 10.08
N GLY A 568 -4.15 -16.83 9.93
CA GLY A 568 -5.46 -17.33 10.36
C GLY A 568 -5.64 -17.29 11.89
N VAL A 569 -4.63 -17.67 12.66
CA VAL A 569 -4.63 -17.60 14.13
C VAL A 569 -4.79 -16.15 14.61
N LEU A 570 -4.14 -15.21 13.93
CA LEU A 570 -4.14 -13.78 14.26
C LEU A 570 -5.20 -12.96 13.53
N ASN A 571 -6.10 -13.61 12.78
CA ASN A 571 -7.14 -12.99 11.98
C ASN A 571 -6.61 -11.86 11.06
N ARG A 572 -5.59 -12.21 10.27
CA ARG A 572 -4.98 -11.36 9.25
C ARG A 572 -5.22 -11.96 7.88
N ASP A 573 -5.24 -11.09 6.89
CA ASP A 573 -5.42 -11.47 5.49
C ASP A 573 -4.08 -11.53 4.77
N ILE A 574 -3.93 -12.52 3.88
CA ILE A 574 -2.82 -12.53 2.93
C ILE A 574 -3.22 -11.63 1.76
N VAL A 575 -2.35 -10.67 1.44
CA VAL A 575 -2.54 -9.70 0.37
C VAL A 575 -1.96 -10.21 -0.94
N ARG A 576 -0.75 -10.80 -0.87
CA ARG A 576 -0.02 -11.36 -2.01
C ARG A 576 1.12 -12.28 -1.56
N ASP A 577 1.49 -13.27 -2.37
CA ASP A 577 2.65 -14.17 -2.14
C ASP A 577 3.46 -14.51 -3.41
N PRO A 578 4.08 -13.52 -4.09
CA PRO A 578 4.92 -13.78 -5.27
C PRO A 578 6.29 -14.40 -4.93
N GLU A 579 6.77 -15.24 -5.85
CA GLU A 579 8.12 -15.80 -5.86
C GLU A 579 9.07 -15.04 -6.80
N GLY A 580 10.37 -15.08 -6.54
CA GLY A 580 11.37 -14.42 -7.38
C GLY A 580 12.81 -14.73 -7.03
N SER A 581 13.74 -14.09 -7.73
CA SER A 581 15.18 -14.15 -7.41
C SER A 581 15.87 -12.81 -7.67
N VAL A 582 16.90 -12.49 -6.88
CA VAL A 582 17.65 -11.23 -7.00
C VAL A 582 19.14 -11.48 -7.20
N GLY A 583 19.75 -10.78 -8.16
CA GLY A 583 21.19 -10.79 -8.42
C GLY A 583 21.95 -9.59 -7.84
N PHE A 584 23.27 -9.58 -7.98
CA PHE A 584 24.10 -8.45 -7.56
C PHE A 584 23.91 -7.21 -8.44
N GLY A 585 23.76 -6.05 -7.81
CA GLY A 585 23.50 -4.79 -8.50
C GLY A 585 22.08 -4.66 -9.06
N GLU A 586 21.23 -5.66 -8.83
CA GLU A 586 19.81 -5.67 -9.15
C GLU A 586 18.99 -5.27 -7.92
N ILE A 587 17.86 -4.61 -8.15
CA ILE A 587 16.84 -4.37 -7.14
C ILE A 587 15.57 -5.05 -7.63
N ALA A 588 15.17 -6.13 -6.96
CA ALA A 588 13.87 -6.74 -7.22
C ALA A 588 12.79 -5.86 -6.56
N ARG A 589 11.76 -5.52 -7.33
CA ARG A 589 10.63 -4.70 -6.88
C ARG A 589 9.37 -5.54 -6.90
N VAL A 590 8.80 -5.80 -5.74
CA VAL A 590 7.65 -6.68 -5.59
C VAL A 590 6.41 -5.87 -5.20
N PRO A 591 5.40 -5.71 -6.09
CA PRO A 591 4.24 -4.88 -5.80
C PRO A 591 3.20 -5.58 -4.92
N PHE A 592 2.50 -4.82 -4.09
CA PHE A 592 1.34 -5.26 -3.30
C PHE A 592 0.38 -4.09 -3.06
N LEU A 593 -0.92 -4.39 -2.98
CA LEU A 593 -1.96 -3.37 -2.83
C LEU A 593 -2.39 -3.20 -1.37
N ILE A 594 -2.42 -1.96 -0.91
CA ILE A 594 -2.93 -1.57 0.40
C ILE A 594 -4.14 -0.66 0.21
N THR A 595 -5.19 -0.95 0.95
CA THR A 595 -6.45 -0.18 0.98
C THR A 595 -6.53 0.68 2.24
N ARG A 596 -7.47 1.62 2.26
CA ARG A 596 -7.76 2.40 3.48
C ARG A 596 -8.36 1.58 4.62
N SER A 597 -8.80 0.36 4.33
CA SER A 597 -9.34 -0.57 5.30
C SER A 597 -8.24 -1.39 5.97
N ASP A 598 -7.02 -1.35 5.44
CA ASP A 598 -5.82 -1.93 6.04
C ASP A 598 -5.23 -0.99 7.10
N ILE A 599 -4.96 -1.54 8.28
CA ILE A 599 -4.51 -0.80 9.46
C ILE A 599 -3.01 -1.03 9.72
N GLU A 600 -2.51 -2.21 9.38
CA GLU A 600 -1.12 -2.61 9.49
C GLU A 600 -0.82 -3.62 8.38
N PHE A 601 0.40 -3.65 7.86
CA PHE A 601 0.86 -4.76 7.03
C PHE A 601 2.23 -5.30 7.47
N ASP A 602 2.47 -6.57 7.17
CA ASP A 602 3.79 -7.20 7.21
C ASP A 602 4.25 -7.48 5.79
N ALA A 603 5.45 -7.05 5.43
CA ALA A 603 6.15 -7.43 4.21
C ALA A 603 7.32 -8.35 4.60
N VAL A 604 7.20 -9.62 4.27
CA VAL A 604 8.12 -10.69 4.67
C VAL A 604 8.86 -11.20 3.44
N ALA A 605 10.18 -11.11 3.42
CA ALA A 605 11.02 -11.78 2.43
C ALA A 605 11.62 -13.05 3.03
N LEU A 606 11.10 -14.21 2.62
CA LEU A 606 11.65 -15.52 2.95
C LEU A 606 12.81 -15.84 2.03
N THR A 607 13.92 -16.30 2.61
CA THR A 607 15.06 -16.80 1.85
C THR A 607 15.95 -17.64 2.77
N ARG A 608 16.70 -18.59 2.22
CA ARG A 608 17.66 -19.39 3.00
C ARG A 608 18.92 -18.64 3.40
N ALA A 609 19.17 -17.45 2.84
CA ALA A 609 20.35 -16.65 3.15
C ALA A 609 20.02 -15.18 3.47
N PRO A 610 19.15 -14.92 4.48
CA PRO A 610 18.63 -13.58 4.74
C PRO A 610 19.72 -12.60 5.20
N GLN A 611 20.86 -13.10 5.69
CA GLN A 611 22.04 -12.29 6.04
C GLN A 611 22.64 -11.51 4.86
N PHE A 612 22.35 -11.91 3.62
CA PHE A 612 22.79 -11.19 2.42
C PHE A 612 21.70 -10.32 1.79
N LEU A 613 20.48 -10.36 2.31
CA LEU A 613 19.32 -9.66 1.75
C LEU A 613 19.04 -8.35 2.51
N ALA A 614 19.14 -7.22 1.80
CA ALA A 614 18.65 -5.93 2.26
C ALA A 614 17.22 -5.71 1.76
N ILE A 615 16.40 -5.07 2.59
CA ILE A 615 15.00 -4.77 2.27
C ILE A 615 14.66 -3.29 2.54
N ALA A 616 13.77 -2.73 1.74
CA ALA A 616 13.21 -1.38 1.89
C ALA A 616 11.80 -1.33 1.28
N LEU A 617 11.08 -0.24 1.48
CA LEU A 617 9.75 -0.01 0.89
C LEU A 617 9.78 1.13 -0.12
N GLN A 618 8.87 1.07 -1.07
CA GLN A 618 8.48 2.20 -1.90
C GLN A 618 6.98 2.43 -1.72
N ALA A 619 6.62 3.65 -1.33
CA ALA A 619 5.24 4.08 -1.19
C ALA A 619 4.58 4.32 -2.57
N PRO A 620 3.24 4.41 -2.65
CA PRO A 620 2.51 4.57 -3.91
C PRO A 620 2.85 5.83 -4.72
N ASP A 621 3.33 6.88 -4.06
CA ASP A 621 3.78 8.12 -4.70
C ASP A 621 5.24 8.07 -5.18
N GLY A 622 5.90 6.91 -5.03
CA GLY A 622 7.28 6.67 -5.41
C GLY A 622 8.30 6.93 -4.31
N THR A 623 7.88 7.42 -3.14
CA THR A 623 8.78 7.72 -2.00
C THR A 623 9.49 6.46 -1.51
N LEU A 624 10.81 6.50 -1.41
CA LEU A 624 11.63 5.40 -0.90
C LEU A 624 11.75 5.49 0.62
N ILE A 625 11.43 4.40 1.30
CA ILE A 625 11.40 4.30 2.76
C ILE A 625 12.40 3.24 3.20
N SER A 626 13.49 3.70 3.80
CA SER A 626 14.50 2.84 4.41
C SER A 626 14.07 2.33 5.78
N VAL A 627 14.69 1.24 6.24
CA VAL A 627 14.46 0.69 7.58
C VAL A 627 14.63 1.72 8.70
N SER A 628 15.60 2.63 8.56
CA SER A 628 15.90 3.66 9.57
C SER A 628 14.83 4.76 9.68
N GLN A 629 13.96 4.89 8.68
CA GLN A 629 12.86 5.87 8.69
C GLN A 629 11.58 5.28 9.30
N LEU A 630 11.56 3.97 9.59
CA LEU A 630 10.43 3.31 10.21
C LEU A 630 10.55 3.35 11.74
N PRO A 631 9.40 3.30 12.47
CA PRO A 631 9.42 3.21 13.93
C PRO A 631 10.26 2.04 14.45
N ALA A 632 10.82 2.19 15.65
CA ALA A 632 11.59 1.13 16.30
C ALA A 632 10.76 -0.16 16.42
N GLY A 633 11.37 -1.31 16.10
CA GLY A 633 10.69 -2.61 16.12
C GLY A 633 9.97 -3.00 14.82
N SER A 634 9.83 -2.06 13.85
CA SER A 634 9.23 -2.35 12.54
C SER A 634 10.07 -3.35 11.73
N TYR A 635 11.40 -3.25 11.81
CA TYR A 635 12.29 -4.18 11.13
C TYR A 635 12.67 -5.37 12.01
N ARG A 636 12.48 -6.56 11.43
CA ARG A 636 12.54 -7.85 12.11
C ARG A 636 13.51 -8.78 11.35
N PRO A 637 14.79 -8.82 11.75
CA PRO A 637 15.79 -9.67 11.10
C PRO A 637 15.70 -11.10 11.65
N GLY A 638 14.92 -11.95 10.97
CA GLY A 638 14.82 -13.37 11.27
C GLY A 638 16.05 -14.19 10.82
N SER A 639 16.08 -15.45 11.24
CA SER A 639 17.06 -16.45 10.82
C SER A 639 16.78 -17.01 9.41
N THR A 640 15.52 -17.00 8.98
CA THR A 640 15.06 -17.47 7.65
C THR A 640 14.35 -16.39 6.84
N SER A 641 14.34 -15.15 7.33
CA SER A 641 13.51 -14.08 6.78
C SER A 641 14.01 -12.67 7.10
N ARG A 642 13.53 -11.71 6.31
CA ARG A 642 13.63 -10.28 6.57
C ARG A 642 12.22 -9.70 6.53
N THR A 643 11.74 -9.14 7.63
CA THR A 643 10.37 -8.65 7.74
C THR A 643 10.32 -7.16 8.08
N LEU A 644 9.38 -6.45 7.46
CA LEU A 644 8.92 -5.11 7.87
C LEU A 644 7.48 -5.21 8.33
N ARG A 645 7.22 -4.82 9.58
CA ARG A 645 5.87 -4.65 10.14
C ARG A 645 5.59 -3.17 10.25
N VAL A 646 4.52 -2.73 9.60
CA VAL A 646 4.25 -1.31 9.39
C VAL A 646 2.80 -1.00 9.74
N THR A 647 2.61 -0.15 10.74
CA THR A 647 1.30 0.45 11.05
C THR A 647 1.01 1.60 10.11
N LEU A 648 -0.22 1.69 9.61
CA LEU A 648 -0.67 2.69 8.65
C LEU A 648 -1.56 3.76 9.30
N PRO A 649 -1.52 5.01 8.80
CA PRO A 649 -0.61 5.51 7.76
C PRO A 649 0.81 5.71 8.27
N ILE A 650 1.79 5.68 7.36
CA ILE A 650 3.13 6.21 7.63
C ILE A 650 3.12 7.70 7.32
N LEU A 651 3.63 8.52 8.25
CA LEU A 651 3.88 9.94 8.04
C LEU A 651 5.38 10.17 7.84
N LEU A 652 5.79 10.65 6.67
CA LEU A 652 7.17 11.04 6.37
C LEU A 652 7.18 12.40 5.68
N ASP A 653 8.01 13.32 6.17
CA ASP A 653 8.15 14.68 5.63
C ASP A 653 6.79 15.42 5.49
N GLY A 654 5.88 15.22 6.46
CA GLY A 654 4.54 15.80 6.47
C GLY A 654 3.55 15.18 5.46
N LYS A 655 3.96 14.13 4.73
CA LYS A 655 3.14 13.42 3.77
C LYS A 655 2.65 12.08 4.32
N GLU A 656 1.42 11.75 3.97
CA GLU A 656 0.78 10.49 4.28
C GLU A 656 1.09 9.46 3.19
N HIS A 657 1.54 8.29 3.62
CA HIS A 657 1.64 7.10 2.79
C HIS A 657 0.72 6.03 3.38
N TRP A 658 -0.38 5.71 2.69
CA TRP A 658 -1.36 4.72 3.14
C TRP A 658 -1.85 3.82 2.00
N GLU A 659 -2.83 4.29 1.23
CA GLU A 659 -3.52 3.48 0.22
C GLU A 659 -2.84 3.56 -1.15
N GLY A 660 -2.86 2.46 -1.89
CA GLY A 660 -2.27 2.34 -3.24
C GLY A 660 -1.36 1.13 -3.38
N GLU A 661 -0.58 1.13 -4.47
CA GLU A 661 0.37 0.07 -4.77
C GLU A 661 1.73 0.37 -4.13
N TRP A 662 2.09 -0.43 -3.12
CA TRP A 662 3.39 -0.39 -2.48
C TRP A 662 4.33 -1.38 -3.15
N HIS A 663 5.65 -1.15 -3.02
CA HIS A 663 6.64 -2.13 -3.44
C HIS A 663 7.59 -2.50 -2.30
N LEU A 664 7.82 -3.80 -2.12
CA LEU A 664 8.97 -4.29 -1.35
C LEU A 664 10.19 -4.32 -2.27
N LEU A 665 11.23 -3.62 -1.86
CA LEU A 665 12.50 -3.54 -2.56
C LEU A 665 13.48 -4.51 -1.93
N LEU A 666 14.04 -5.40 -2.74
CA LEU A 666 14.97 -6.45 -2.31
C LEU A 666 16.28 -6.31 -3.07
N ALA A 667 17.40 -6.31 -2.37
CA ALA A 667 18.74 -6.21 -2.96
C ALA A 667 19.77 -7.02 -2.18
N LEU A 668 20.80 -7.52 -2.87
CA LEU A 668 21.93 -8.18 -2.23
C LEU A 668 22.93 -7.16 -1.65
N MET A 669 23.37 -7.39 -0.42
CA MET A 669 24.38 -6.56 0.25
C MET A 669 25.80 -6.83 -0.29
N GLY A 670 26.50 -5.77 -0.72
CA GLY A 670 27.97 -5.73 -0.94
C GLY A 670 28.53 -6.37 -2.22
N ARG A 671 29.42 -5.67 -2.97
CA ARG A 671 30.14 -6.24 -4.15
C ARG A 671 31.24 -7.27 -3.79
N GLY A 672 31.69 -7.32 -2.54
CA GLY A 672 32.78 -8.20 -2.08
C GLY A 672 32.36 -9.63 -1.71
N ASP A 673 31.06 -9.91 -1.66
CA ASP A 673 30.51 -11.18 -1.17
C ASP A 673 30.04 -12.13 -2.30
N ALA A 674 30.27 -11.78 -3.57
CA ALA A 674 29.86 -12.59 -4.71
C ALA A 674 30.49 -14.00 -4.75
N ALA A 675 31.75 -14.11 -4.30
CA ALA A 675 32.42 -15.40 -4.13
C ALA A 675 31.90 -16.22 -2.94
N LYS A 676 31.15 -15.61 -2.00
CA LYS A 676 30.53 -16.32 -0.89
C LYS A 676 29.19 -16.94 -1.29
N LEU A 677 28.45 -16.30 -2.22
CA LEU A 677 27.17 -16.81 -2.74
C LEU A 677 27.32 -18.08 -3.58
N THR A 678 28.45 -18.30 -4.25
CA THR A 678 28.72 -19.56 -4.97
C THR A 678 28.83 -20.79 -4.06
N HIS A 679 28.98 -20.59 -2.75
CA HIS A 679 29.00 -21.66 -1.74
C HIS A 679 27.67 -21.79 -0.97
N ILE A 680 26.65 -21.00 -1.34
CA ILE A 680 25.35 -21.06 -0.68
C ILE A 680 24.49 -22.10 -1.41
N PRO A 681 24.01 -23.16 -0.72
CA PRO A 681 23.23 -24.25 -1.34
C PRO A 681 21.95 -23.80 -2.05
N SER A 682 21.41 -22.64 -1.69
CA SER A 682 20.18 -22.06 -2.27
C SER A 682 20.43 -21.07 -3.39
N ALA A 683 21.68 -20.78 -3.78
CA ALA A 683 21.95 -19.84 -4.86
C ALA A 683 21.76 -20.49 -6.24
N ILE A 684 20.92 -19.89 -7.09
CA ILE A 684 20.76 -20.32 -8.48
C ILE A 684 22.03 -19.95 -9.23
N SER A 685 22.79 -20.97 -9.63
CA SER A 685 24.09 -20.83 -10.27
C SER A 685 24.02 -21.38 -11.70
N VAL A 686 23.90 -20.49 -12.69
CA VAL A 686 23.97 -20.85 -14.11
C VAL A 686 25.41 -20.64 -14.60
N PRO A 687 26.04 -21.62 -15.28
CA PRO A 687 27.38 -21.46 -15.81
C PRO A 687 27.53 -20.20 -16.67
N GLY A 688 28.46 -19.32 -16.31
CA GLY A 688 28.69 -18.05 -17.01
C GLY A 688 27.82 -16.87 -16.55
N GLN A 689 26.93 -17.05 -15.57
CA GLN A 689 26.15 -15.99 -14.94
C GLN A 689 26.52 -15.81 -13.47
N ALA A 690 26.30 -14.60 -12.94
CA ALA A 690 26.44 -14.34 -11.51
C ALA A 690 25.35 -15.08 -10.72
N PRO A 691 25.67 -15.64 -9.52
CA PRO A 691 24.70 -16.35 -8.71
C PRO A 691 23.55 -15.43 -8.27
N ARG A 692 22.32 -15.99 -8.24
CA ARG A 692 21.09 -15.29 -7.81
C ARG A 692 20.55 -15.91 -6.53
N LEU A 693 19.97 -15.09 -5.66
CA LEU A 693 19.33 -15.55 -4.42
C LEU A 693 17.80 -15.64 -4.64
N PRO A 694 17.18 -16.83 -4.53
CA PRO A 694 15.74 -16.98 -4.55
C PRO A 694 15.10 -16.42 -3.27
N PHE A 695 13.88 -15.92 -3.42
CA PHE A 695 13.05 -15.44 -2.31
C PHE A 695 11.56 -15.66 -2.59
N HIS A 696 10.77 -15.71 -1.52
CA HIS A 696 9.33 -15.49 -1.56
C HIS A 696 8.99 -14.23 -0.78
N ALA A 697 8.13 -13.39 -1.34
CA ALA A 697 7.69 -12.16 -0.72
C ALA A 697 6.23 -12.31 -0.29
N LEU A 698 5.99 -12.44 1.01
CA LEU A 698 4.67 -12.60 1.61
C LEU A 698 4.20 -11.28 2.19
N PHE A 699 2.97 -10.91 1.88
CA PHE A 699 2.34 -9.69 2.36
C PHE A 699 1.09 -10.04 3.16
N HIS A 700 1.03 -9.61 4.42
CA HIS A 700 -0.17 -9.76 5.24
C HIS A 700 -0.66 -8.40 5.68
N ALA A 701 -1.98 -8.24 5.79
CA ALA A 701 -2.58 -7.04 6.35
C ALA A 701 -3.47 -7.40 7.53
N ARG A 702 -3.39 -6.60 8.61
CA ARG A 702 -4.49 -6.49 9.56
C ARG A 702 -5.49 -5.52 8.96
N SER A 703 -6.66 -6.03 8.60
CA SER A 703 -7.61 -5.30 7.78
C SER A 703 -9.03 -5.40 8.30
N ASN A 704 -9.81 -4.37 8.03
CA ASN A 704 -11.26 -4.46 8.09
C ASN A 704 -11.85 -5.11 6.82
N LEU A 705 -11.07 -5.24 5.74
CA LEU A 705 -11.41 -5.98 4.53
C LEU A 705 -10.80 -7.38 4.61
N ASN A 706 -11.65 -8.37 4.87
CA ASN A 706 -11.27 -9.76 5.14
C ASN A 706 -11.81 -10.70 4.06
N MET A 707 -10.99 -11.70 3.68
CA MET A 707 -11.39 -12.85 2.89
C MET A 707 -11.24 -14.13 3.72
N ARG A 708 -12.30 -14.92 3.81
CA ARG A 708 -12.25 -16.27 4.39
C ARG A 708 -12.72 -17.29 3.39
N ALA A 709 -11.81 -18.16 2.97
CA ALA A 709 -12.10 -19.30 2.11
C ALA A 709 -12.10 -20.62 2.89
N THR A 710 -12.98 -21.53 2.49
CA THR A 710 -13.08 -22.90 2.99
C THR A 710 -13.20 -23.88 1.83
N MET A 711 -12.74 -25.11 2.07
CA MET A 711 -12.90 -26.23 1.15
C MET A 711 -13.57 -27.37 1.90
N SER A 712 -14.52 -28.03 1.25
CA SER A 712 -15.11 -29.29 1.72
C SER A 712 -15.17 -30.30 0.59
N GLN A 713 -15.14 -31.59 0.90
CA GLN A 713 -15.17 -32.65 -0.11
C GLN A 713 -16.21 -33.72 0.20
N SER A 714 -16.91 -34.20 -0.84
CA SER A 714 -17.97 -35.21 -0.71
C SER A 714 -17.46 -36.59 -0.26
N GLY A 715 -16.16 -36.82 -0.40
CA GLY A 715 -15.49 -38.09 -0.09
C GLY A 715 -14.00 -37.97 -0.33
N VAL A 716 -13.27 -39.05 -0.10
CA VAL A 716 -11.81 -39.12 -0.30
C VAL A 716 -11.44 -39.95 -1.54
N ALA A 717 -12.37 -40.69 -2.13
CA ALA A 717 -12.12 -41.51 -3.32
C ALA A 717 -12.06 -40.67 -4.61
N PRO A 718 -11.32 -41.11 -5.64
CA PRO A 718 -11.42 -40.54 -6.98
C PRO A 718 -12.86 -40.45 -7.47
N GLY A 719 -13.22 -39.30 -8.04
CA GLY A 719 -14.60 -38.95 -8.43
C GLY A 719 -15.36 -38.16 -7.36
N SER A 720 -14.77 -37.93 -6.18
CA SER A 720 -15.35 -37.03 -5.16
C SER A 720 -15.38 -35.59 -5.66
N THR A 721 -16.41 -34.84 -5.25
CA THR A 721 -16.54 -33.41 -5.57
C THR A 721 -15.92 -32.58 -4.46
N LEU A 722 -15.06 -31.64 -4.85
CA LEU A 722 -14.46 -30.62 -4.00
C LEU A 722 -15.27 -29.32 -4.15
N TYR A 723 -15.77 -28.79 -3.04
CA TYR A 723 -16.54 -27.55 -2.96
C TYR A 723 -15.69 -26.47 -2.32
N LEU A 724 -15.56 -25.34 -3.02
CA LEU A 724 -14.87 -24.15 -2.54
C LEU A 724 -15.90 -23.08 -2.21
N ARG A 725 -15.71 -22.40 -1.07
CA ARG A 725 -16.51 -21.25 -0.68
C ARG A 725 -15.61 -20.14 -0.15
N ALA A 726 -15.73 -18.93 -0.68
CA ALA A 726 -15.04 -17.74 -0.19
C ALA A 726 -16.06 -16.68 0.26
N THR A 727 -15.80 -16.05 1.41
CA THR A 727 -16.61 -14.95 1.94
C THR A 727 -15.74 -13.72 2.10
N LEU A 728 -16.18 -12.59 1.53
CA LEU A 728 -15.53 -11.29 1.59
C LEU A 728 -16.37 -10.32 2.41
N THR A 729 -15.75 -9.72 3.42
CA THR A 729 -16.42 -8.74 4.28
C THR A 729 -15.55 -7.50 4.45
N GLU A 730 -16.18 -6.34 4.54
CA GLU A 730 -15.53 -5.08 4.90
C GLU A 730 -16.26 -4.45 6.09
N TYR A 731 -15.53 -4.13 7.17
CA TYR A 731 -16.10 -3.67 8.45
C TYR A 731 -17.21 -4.59 8.99
N GLY A 732 -16.98 -5.90 8.87
CA GLY A 732 -17.91 -6.94 9.33
C GLY A 732 -19.19 -7.08 8.49
N ARG A 733 -19.32 -6.37 7.36
CA ARG A 733 -20.46 -6.49 6.44
C ARG A 733 -20.03 -7.16 5.14
N PRO A 734 -20.91 -7.92 4.46
CA PRO A 734 -20.58 -8.49 3.16
C PRO A 734 -20.18 -7.41 2.15
N LEU A 735 -19.09 -7.64 1.42
CA LEU A 735 -18.53 -6.66 0.48
C LEU A 735 -19.41 -6.55 -0.77
N ALA A 736 -20.03 -5.38 -0.99
CA ALA A 736 -21.04 -5.15 -2.02
C ALA A 736 -20.49 -4.62 -3.36
N THR A 737 -19.17 -4.63 -3.55
CA THR A 737 -18.50 -4.14 -4.77
C THR A 737 -18.32 -5.20 -5.84
N HIS A 738 -18.83 -6.42 -5.61
CA HIS A 738 -18.82 -7.54 -6.54
C HIS A 738 -17.40 -7.85 -7.10
N PRO A 739 -16.41 -8.14 -6.22
CA PRO A 739 -15.07 -8.52 -6.68
C PRO A 739 -15.08 -9.84 -7.45
N VAL A 740 -14.02 -10.08 -8.22
CA VAL A 740 -13.80 -11.36 -8.91
C VAL A 740 -12.98 -12.27 -8.00
N VAL A 741 -13.41 -13.52 -7.87
CA VAL A 741 -12.68 -14.55 -7.11
C VAL A 741 -12.35 -15.72 -8.03
N ASN A 742 -11.07 -16.01 -8.19
CA ASN A 742 -10.57 -17.14 -8.95
C ASN A 742 -9.72 -18.05 -8.07
N ALA A 743 -9.67 -19.34 -8.39
CA ALA A 743 -8.80 -20.31 -7.77
C ALA A 743 -7.94 -21.00 -8.82
N THR A 744 -6.61 -20.94 -8.68
CA THR A 744 -5.70 -21.79 -9.43
C THR A 744 -5.60 -23.13 -8.73
N LEU A 745 -6.11 -24.19 -9.38
CA LEU A 745 -6.00 -25.57 -8.94
C LEU A 745 -4.73 -26.20 -9.51
N THR A 746 -3.81 -26.62 -8.65
CA THR A 746 -2.67 -27.48 -8.99
C THR A 746 -3.03 -28.92 -8.68
N LEU A 747 -3.00 -29.77 -9.71
CA LEU A 747 -3.26 -31.21 -9.62
C LEU A 747 -2.03 -31.97 -9.11
N PRO A 748 -2.19 -33.24 -8.66
CA PRO A 748 -1.07 -34.06 -8.19
C PRO A 748 0.07 -34.24 -9.20
N ASP A 749 -0.22 -34.16 -10.49
CA ASP A 749 0.76 -34.23 -11.59
C ASP A 749 1.45 -32.88 -11.90
N GLN A 750 1.25 -31.88 -11.05
CA GLN A 750 1.74 -30.49 -11.17
C GLN A 750 1.11 -29.69 -12.32
N SER A 751 0.12 -30.23 -13.03
CA SER A 751 -0.65 -29.45 -14.00
C SER A 751 -1.62 -28.50 -13.29
N THR A 752 -1.85 -27.33 -13.89
CA THR A 752 -2.70 -26.29 -13.30
C THR A 752 -3.97 -26.05 -14.12
N ALA A 753 -5.06 -25.72 -13.42
CA ALA A 753 -6.34 -25.34 -13.99
C ALA A 753 -6.91 -24.11 -13.27
N LEU A 754 -7.58 -23.22 -14.00
CA LEU A 754 -8.23 -22.06 -13.41
C LEU A 754 -9.72 -22.37 -13.15
N LEU A 755 -10.17 -22.12 -11.92
CA LEU A 755 -11.56 -22.24 -11.50
C LEU A 755 -12.08 -20.85 -11.11
N SER A 756 -13.11 -20.36 -11.79
CA SER A 756 -13.80 -19.13 -11.38
C SER A 756 -14.88 -19.44 -10.34
N LEU A 757 -14.89 -18.70 -9.23
CA LEU A 757 -15.93 -18.81 -8.23
C LEU A 757 -17.05 -17.81 -8.56
N HIS A 758 -18.29 -18.30 -8.55
CA HIS A 758 -19.46 -17.49 -8.85
C HIS A 758 -20.05 -16.90 -7.57
N GLU A 759 -20.42 -15.62 -7.60
CA GLU A 759 -21.09 -14.98 -6.48
C GLU A 759 -22.52 -15.53 -6.32
N THR A 760 -22.81 -16.21 -5.21
CA THR A 760 -24.13 -16.80 -4.93
C THR A 760 -24.98 -15.92 -4.00
N ASN A 761 -24.32 -15.11 -3.17
CA ASN A 761 -24.91 -14.02 -2.39
C ASN A 761 -23.88 -12.88 -2.30
N VAL A 762 -24.32 -11.68 -1.94
CA VAL A 762 -23.41 -10.53 -1.79
C VAL A 762 -22.22 -10.90 -0.91
N GLY A 763 -21.01 -10.82 -1.46
CA GLY A 763 -19.77 -11.15 -0.77
C GLY A 763 -19.51 -12.65 -0.54
N VAL A 764 -20.29 -13.56 -1.13
CA VAL A 764 -20.14 -15.01 -1.01
C VAL A 764 -19.96 -15.66 -2.38
N PHE A 765 -18.85 -16.37 -2.56
CA PHE A 765 -18.42 -16.93 -3.84
C PHE A 765 -18.23 -18.44 -3.71
N GLU A 766 -18.73 -19.20 -4.67
CA GLU A 766 -18.70 -20.67 -4.63
C GLU A 766 -18.28 -21.28 -5.97
N ALA A 767 -17.55 -22.39 -5.90
CA ALA A 767 -17.21 -23.24 -7.05
C ALA A 767 -17.15 -24.71 -6.63
N SER A 768 -17.21 -25.62 -7.60
CA SER A 768 -16.95 -27.03 -7.36
C SER A 768 -16.18 -27.67 -8.51
N VAL A 769 -15.39 -28.69 -8.19
CA VAL A 769 -14.62 -29.47 -9.16
C VAL A 769 -14.61 -30.94 -8.76
N MET A 770 -14.72 -31.83 -9.74
CA MET A 770 -14.59 -33.27 -9.50
C MET A 770 -13.12 -33.66 -9.51
N ALA A 771 -12.65 -34.31 -8.44
CA ALA A 771 -11.26 -34.70 -8.31
C ALA A 771 -11.07 -36.16 -8.71
N THR A 772 -10.47 -36.39 -9.88
CA THR A 772 -10.33 -37.71 -10.50
C THR A 772 -8.95 -38.35 -10.29
N GLN A 773 -7.96 -37.56 -9.89
CA GLN A 773 -6.60 -38.03 -9.66
C GLN A 773 -6.39 -38.38 -8.18
N ASN A 774 -5.53 -39.36 -7.90
CA ASN A 774 -5.05 -39.61 -6.53
C ASN A 774 -3.93 -38.61 -6.20
N GLY A 775 -3.96 -38.04 -5.01
CA GLY A 775 -2.95 -37.13 -4.49
C GLY A 775 -3.53 -35.82 -3.94
N ALA A 776 -2.63 -34.92 -3.57
CA ALA A 776 -2.98 -33.59 -3.07
C ALA A 776 -3.38 -32.66 -4.23
N HIS A 777 -4.48 -31.94 -4.05
CA HIS A 777 -4.99 -30.90 -4.93
C HIS A 777 -4.85 -29.58 -4.19
N LEU A 778 -3.99 -28.69 -4.70
CA LEU A 778 -3.74 -27.39 -4.09
C LEU A 778 -4.57 -26.32 -4.79
N PHE A 779 -5.20 -25.44 -4.01
CA PHE A 779 -5.99 -24.32 -4.51
C PHE A 779 -5.38 -23.02 -4.02
N HIS A 780 -4.99 -22.15 -4.95
CA HIS A 780 -4.61 -20.77 -4.65
C HIS A 780 -5.74 -19.84 -5.05
N LEU A 781 -6.50 -19.37 -4.06
CA LEU A 781 -7.61 -18.46 -4.26
C LEU A 781 -7.09 -17.02 -4.24
N VAL A 782 -7.52 -16.23 -5.23
CA VAL A 782 -7.22 -14.81 -5.34
C VAL A 782 -8.54 -14.06 -5.56
N ALA A 783 -8.84 -13.13 -4.67
CA ALA A 783 -9.91 -12.16 -4.82
C ALA A 783 -9.34 -10.80 -5.22
N GLU A 784 -9.86 -10.23 -6.31
CA GLU A 784 -9.47 -8.93 -6.81
C GLU A 784 -10.70 -8.07 -7.11
N GLY A 785 -10.62 -6.79 -6.79
CA GLY A 785 -11.72 -5.87 -7.06
C GLY A 785 -11.50 -4.53 -6.40
N PHE A 786 -12.60 -3.89 -6.02
CA PHE A 786 -12.59 -2.59 -5.35
C PHE A 786 -13.13 -2.70 -3.92
N ALA A 787 -12.51 -2.02 -2.97
CA ALA A 787 -13.07 -1.82 -1.64
C ALA A 787 -14.26 -0.85 -1.71
N SER A 788 -15.06 -0.73 -0.64
CA SER A 788 -16.28 0.10 -0.63
C SER A 788 -16.02 1.58 -0.94
N ARG A 789 -14.78 2.06 -0.79
CA ARG A 789 -14.36 3.43 -1.11
C ARG A 789 -13.66 3.57 -2.47
N GLY A 790 -13.66 2.52 -3.30
CA GLY A 790 -13.17 2.56 -4.68
C GLY A 790 -11.67 2.27 -4.87
N GLN A 791 -10.93 1.89 -3.81
CA GLN A 791 -9.53 1.46 -3.91
C GLN A 791 -9.45 0.03 -4.47
N ARG A 792 -8.45 -0.25 -5.29
CA ARG A 792 -8.17 -1.64 -5.71
C ARG A 792 -7.62 -2.45 -4.54
N PHE A 793 -7.99 -3.72 -4.46
CA PHE A 793 -7.47 -4.64 -3.45
C PHE A 793 -7.20 -6.03 -4.03
N THR A 794 -6.32 -6.78 -3.35
CA THR A 794 -6.09 -8.21 -3.55
C THR A 794 -6.17 -8.93 -2.20
N ARG A 795 -6.75 -10.14 -2.18
CA ARG A 795 -6.72 -11.07 -1.04
C ARG A 795 -6.43 -12.47 -1.55
N GLU A 796 -5.54 -13.19 -0.89
CA GLU A 796 -5.14 -14.53 -1.27
C GLU A 796 -5.35 -15.53 -0.14
N GLN A 797 -5.63 -16.80 -0.47
CA GLN A 797 -5.65 -17.89 0.51
C GLN A 797 -5.36 -19.23 -0.17
N LEU A 798 -4.48 -20.04 0.42
CA LEU A 798 -4.21 -21.40 -0.02
C LEU A 798 -5.16 -22.38 0.68
N LEU A 799 -5.70 -23.32 -0.07
CA LEU A 799 -6.45 -24.47 0.45
C LEU A 799 -5.88 -25.75 -0.16
N SER A 800 -6.03 -26.87 0.52
CA SER A 800 -5.62 -28.16 -0.03
C SER A 800 -6.70 -29.21 0.22
N ALA A 801 -6.94 -30.06 -0.78
CA ALA A 801 -7.77 -31.25 -0.67
C ALA A 801 -6.92 -32.48 -0.98
N VAL A 802 -7.28 -33.64 -0.42
CA VAL A 802 -6.57 -34.89 -0.72
C VAL A 802 -7.55 -35.95 -1.18
N ILE A 803 -7.19 -36.61 -2.29
CA ILE A 803 -7.93 -37.72 -2.89
C ILE A 803 -7.04 -38.97 -2.87
N GLY A 804 -7.58 -40.10 -2.40
CA GLY A 804 -6.85 -41.37 -2.34
C GLY A 804 -7.79 -42.56 -2.14
N ARG A 805 -7.23 -43.77 -2.09
CA ARG A 805 -7.98 -45.03 -2.04
C ARG A 805 -9.03 -45.02 -0.93
N ALA A 806 -10.28 -45.32 -1.27
CA ALA A 806 -11.26 -45.78 -0.30
C ALA A 806 -10.67 -47.00 0.43
N PRO A 807 -10.80 -47.12 1.77
CA PRO A 807 -10.52 -48.38 2.43
C PRO A 807 -11.50 -49.40 1.83
N GLN A 808 -10.97 -50.37 1.09
CA GLN A 808 -11.75 -51.57 0.80
C GLN A 808 -12.03 -52.23 2.16
N PRO A 809 -13.26 -52.64 2.48
CA PRO A 809 -13.49 -53.56 3.59
C PRO A 809 -12.81 -54.88 3.22
N GLY A 810 -11.56 -55.04 3.67
CA GLY A 810 -10.69 -56.14 3.29
C GLY A 810 -9.22 -55.77 3.03
N ASP A 811 -8.86 -54.47 2.97
CA ASP A 811 -7.45 -54.07 2.95
C ASP A 811 -6.85 -54.28 4.35
N SER A 812 -6.35 -55.50 4.58
CA SER A 812 -5.32 -55.77 5.56
C SER A 812 -4.15 -54.82 5.32
N ARG A 813 -3.85 -54.07 6.37
CA ARG A 813 -2.81 -53.04 6.50
C ARG A 813 -1.49 -53.45 5.82
N PRO A 814 -0.73 -52.51 5.22
CA PRO A 814 0.71 -52.70 5.04
C PRO A 814 1.37 -52.54 6.41
N GLY A 815 1.28 -53.60 7.19
CA GLY A 815 1.70 -53.67 8.57
C GLY A 815 1.95 -55.10 9.01
N ASP A 816 2.40 -55.96 8.10
CA ASP A 816 2.97 -57.27 8.43
C ASP A 816 4.41 -57.36 7.90
N GLY A 817 5.29 -56.60 8.57
CA GLY A 817 6.70 -56.97 8.67
C GLY A 817 6.94 -58.22 9.54
N GLY A 818 5.87 -58.89 10.00
CA GLY A 818 5.91 -60.13 10.77
C GLY A 818 5.67 -61.40 9.95
N ASP A 819 4.93 -61.34 8.84
CA ASP A 819 4.49 -62.57 8.15
C ASP A 819 5.46 -63.07 7.08
N GLY A 820 6.30 -62.22 6.48
CA GLY A 820 7.34 -62.71 5.55
C GLY A 820 8.36 -63.63 6.21
N LEU A 821 8.73 -63.35 7.47
CA LEU A 821 9.65 -64.20 8.24
C LEU A 821 8.93 -65.44 8.77
N LYS A 822 7.69 -65.31 9.23
CA LYS A 822 6.87 -66.43 9.70
C LYS A 822 6.55 -67.41 8.56
N ASP A 823 6.12 -66.93 7.41
CA ASP A 823 5.86 -67.71 6.20
C ASP A 823 7.13 -68.36 5.67
N PHE A 824 8.27 -67.65 5.69
CA PHE A 824 9.57 -68.21 5.36
C PHE A 824 9.98 -69.34 6.33
N LEU A 825 9.78 -69.15 7.63
CA LEU A 825 10.09 -70.16 8.66
C LEU A 825 9.13 -71.36 8.62
N CYS A 826 7.86 -71.16 8.27
CA CYS A 826 6.89 -72.24 8.07
C CYS A 826 7.13 -72.98 6.73
N CYS A 827 7.56 -72.27 5.68
CA CYS A 827 7.99 -72.88 4.41
C CYS A 827 9.25 -73.75 4.57
N LEU A 828 10.20 -73.32 5.40
CA LEU A 828 11.39 -74.13 5.77
C LEU A 828 11.05 -75.49 6.41
N LEU A 829 9.84 -75.64 6.97
CA LEU A 829 9.34 -76.87 7.57
C LEU A 829 8.53 -77.76 6.63
N SER A 830 8.26 -77.32 5.39
CA SER A 830 7.54 -78.13 4.40
C SER A 830 8.39 -79.31 3.90
N GLU A 831 7.73 -80.40 3.51
CA GLU A 831 8.43 -81.61 3.04
C GLU A 831 9.33 -81.26 1.85
N HIS A 832 10.59 -81.71 1.92
CA HIS A 832 11.63 -81.57 0.88
C HIS A 832 12.29 -80.20 0.69
N VAL A 833 12.00 -79.16 1.49
CA VAL A 833 12.71 -77.86 1.42
C VAL A 833 14.09 -77.94 2.08
N LEU A 834 14.18 -78.54 3.27
CA LEU A 834 15.46 -78.84 3.92
C LEU A 834 15.92 -80.25 3.57
N THR A 835 16.84 -80.36 2.61
CA THR A 835 17.42 -81.67 2.23
C THR A 835 18.37 -82.20 3.31
N ASP A 836 18.49 -83.53 3.41
CA ASP A 836 19.47 -84.18 4.32
C ASP A 836 20.93 -83.77 4.03
N ARG A 837 21.21 -83.29 2.82
CA ARG A 837 22.52 -82.75 2.45
C ARG A 837 22.76 -81.39 3.11
N PHE A 838 21.75 -80.52 3.16
CA PHE A 838 21.84 -79.21 3.82
C PHE A 838 21.93 -79.35 5.35
N ALA A 839 21.11 -80.23 5.95
CA ALA A 839 21.14 -80.47 7.39
C ALA A 839 22.54 -80.88 7.90
N ARG A 840 23.20 -81.80 7.18
CA ARG A 840 24.57 -82.24 7.50
C ARG A 840 25.64 -81.16 7.31
N SER A 841 25.43 -80.21 6.40
CA SER A 841 26.33 -79.06 6.22
C SER A 841 26.14 -78.01 7.31
N ALA A 842 24.91 -77.78 7.75
CA ALA A 842 24.59 -76.82 8.81
C ALA A 842 25.09 -77.30 10.19
N GLU A 843 24.99 -78.60 10.50
CA GLU A 843 25.56 -79.17 11.72
C GLU A 843 27.09 -78.99 11.80
N ARG A 844 27.79 -79.09 10.67
CA ARG A 844 29.25 -78.84 10.60
C ARG A 844 29.61 -77.37 10.84
N LEU A 845 28.66 -76.45 10.67
CA LEU A 845 28.79 -75.02 10.97
C LEU A 845 28.31 -74.68 12.39
N GLY A 846 27.97 -75.68 13.21
CA GLY A 846 27.52 -75.50 14.59
C GLY A 846 26.04 -75.11 14.74
N ILE A 847 25.23 -75.26 13.70
CA ILE A 847 23.80 -74.93 13.71
C ILE A 847 22.99 -76.20 14.04
N ASP A 848 22.28 -76.18 15.17
CA ASP A 848 21.37 -77.27 15.57
C ASP A 848 20.03 -77.16 14.82
N ILE A 849 19.94 -77.92 13.72
CA ILE A 849 18.77 -77.93 12.84
C ILE A 849 17.53 -78.53 13.52
N GLU A 850 17.70 -79.45 14.47
CA GLU A 850 16.57 -80.02 15.21
C GLU A 850 16.02 -79.02 16.24
N HIS A 851 16.88 -78.20 16.84
CA HIS A 851 16.44 -77.08 17.67
C HIS A 851 15.73 -76.01 16.85
N LEU A 852 16.27 -75.64 15.68
CA LEU A 852 15.65 -74.70 14.74
C LEU A 852 14.25 -75.17 14.32
N ARG A 853 14.08 -76.48 14.02
CA ARG A 853 12.79 -77.08 13.68
C ARG A 853 11.78 -77.00 14.83
N ARG A 854 12.21 -77.19 16.08
CA ARG A 854 11.36 -77.05 17.26
C ARG A 854 10.91 -75.60 17.47
N CYS A 855 11.81 -74.63 17.32
CA CYS A 855 11.48 -73.21 17.42
C CYS A 855 10.50 -72.78 16.33
N ALA A 856 10.72 -73.21 15.08
CA ALA A 856 9.82 -72.92 13.96
C ALA A 856 8.43 -73.57 14.16
N LYS A 857 8.36 -74.80 14.71
CA LYS A 857 7.07 -75.45 15.04
C LYS A 857 6.24 -74.70 16.09
N GLN A 858 6.89 -74.03 17.04
CA GLN A 858 6.19 -73.20 18.03
C GLN A 858 5.58 -71.93 17.41
N LEU A 859 6.12 -71.45 16.30
CA LEU A 859 5.65 -70.27 15.57
C LEU A 859 4.52 -70.56 14.56
N CYS A 860 4.39 -71.81 14.09
CA CYS A 860 3.45 -72.23 13.03
C CYS A 860 2.22 -73.01 13.56
N ALA A 861 1.90 -72.95 14.85
CA ALA A 861 0.97 -73.88 15.50
C ALA A 861 -0.54 -73.64 15.23
N ASP A 862 -0.93 -72.54 14.57
CA ASP A 862 -2.32 -72.07 14.53
C ASP A 862 -3.05 -72.15 13.17
N GLU A 863 -2.49 -72.80 12.12
CA GLU A 863 -3.24 -72.97 10.85
C GLU A 863 -3.34 -74.42 10.32
N PRO A 864 -4.49 -74.82 9.73
CA PRO A 864 -4.65 -76.08 9.02
C PRO A 864 -3.87 -76.06 7.70
N GLN A 865 -3.22 -77.18 7.37
CA GLN A 865 -2.34 -77.27 6.20
C GLN A 865 -3.04 -76.89 4.88
N PRO A 866 -2.40 -76.07 4.02
CA PRO A 866 -2.88 -75.82 2.66
C PRO A 866 -2.77 -77.09 1.80
N PRO A 867 -3.66 -77.27 0.80
CA PRO A 867 -3.69 -78.48 -0.01
C PRO A 867 -2.44 -78.59 -0.88
N ILE A 868 -1.89 -79.81 -0.93
CA ILE A 868 -0.78 -80.22 -1.78
C ILE A 868 -1.19 -80.02 -3.26
N ILE A 869 -0.55 -79.06 -3.94
CA ILE A 869 -0.55 -79.02 -5.41
C ILE A 869 0.63 -79.89 -5.87
N ARG A 870 0.31 -80.99 -6.55
CA ARG A 870 1.29 -81.94 -7.13
C ARG A 870 1.99 -81.36 -8.34
#